data_AF-A0A8D1SAN5-F1
#
_entry.id   AF-A0A8D1SAN5-F1
#
_cell.length_a   1.000
_cell.length_b   1.000
_cell.length_c   1.000
_cell.angle_alpha   90.00
_cell.angle_beta   90.00
_cell.angle_gamma   90.00
#
_symmetry.space_group_name_H-M   'P 1'
#
loop_
_entity.id
_entity.type
_entity.pdbx_description
1 polymer ?
#
loop_
_entity_poly.entity_id
_entity_poly.type
_entity_poly.pdbx_seq_one_letter_code
_entity_poly.pdbx_strand_id
1 'polypeptide(L)'
;MAEPQEESEPLLSRARGGSGRYCTPGVAACGSVQVGPGAPAGRDLCLDQAVVLIEDAIQYRSINHRMDARSLWLCRWYYSSTCQWVLSLTIFLILALAFVETPSSLASTSDVRYRLAPWEPPCGLTEGLEALCLLVFTADVSVKGYLVGWAQFRKNPWLLAYLVVLLVSLVDWIVSLSLVCQEVGEPCALSAALAPSVGLLLAVHLCLFTMFGMLLFTGEKDDGPDRERLTYFRNLPEALTSLLVLLTTANNPDVMIPAYSKNRAYAIFFIAFTLIGSLFLMNLLTAIIYNQFRGYLMKSLQTSLLRRRLGTRAAYKVLSSLTPQGVGVKPQDVLQVLQKVQLDNDHKEAVMEKLHSRDALLSADEFQKLFDTFDKRVTKEHPPRPEYQSPFLRSAQFLFGHRYFDYLGNLMALGNLVTICVFLVLDADIRPEDRDDFVLGILNCVFILYYLLEMLLKVFALGLLGYLASPSNVFDGLLTIVLLVLEISTLAVYHFPHPGWKPEMLGLLSLWDMTRLANMLIVFRFLRIIPSMKLMAVVASTILDLIKNMRAFGGILLVVYYVFAIIGISLFRGVVVLPANSSLAPDNGSAPCGSYEQLEYWANNFDDFAAALVTLWNVMVVNNWQVFLDAFQRFVGPWSKIYFVLWWLVSSVVWVNLFLALILENFLHKWDRRGHLEPLAGDSGASSQMTVELLFRDVLEEPTEEELMEKECLHV
;
A
#
# COMPACT_ATOMS: atom_id res chain seq x y z
N MET A 1 12.81 -29.34 -0.26
CA MET A 1 12.84 -30.00 -1.57
C MET A 1 11.50 -30.68 -1.77
N ALA A 2 10.59 -29.95 -2.39
CA ALA A 2 9.33 -30.41 -2.97
C ALA A 2 9.01 -29.31 -3.99
N GLU A 3 8.86 -29.68 -5.25
CA GLU A 3 8.48 -28.76 -6.33
C GLU A 3 7.17 -28.05 -5.96
N PRO A 4 7.04 -26.73 -6.20
CA PRO A 4 5.74 -26.09 -6.12
C PRO A 4 4.91 -26.58 -7.31
N GLN A 5 3.75 -27.15 -7.00
CA GLN A 5 2.75 -27.60 -7.97
C GLN A 5 2.54 -26.56 -9.06
N GLU A 6 2.82 -26.98 -10.28
CA GLU A 6 2.33 -26.39 -11.52
C GLU A 6 0.83 -26.13 -11.39
N GLU A 7 0.41 -24.90 -11.68
CA GLU A 7 -0.91 -24.64 -12.24
C GLU A 7 -1.00 -25.40 -13.56
N SER A 8 -1.42 -26.66 -13.49
CA SER A 8 -1.99 -27.46 -14.57
C SER A 8 -1.51 -27.12 -15.98
N GLU A 9 -0.31 -27.60 -16.33
CA GLU A 9 -0.02 -27.93 -17.73
C GLU A 9 -0.99 -29.03 -18.18
N PRO A 10 -1.64 -28.92 -19.36
CA PRO A 10 -2.21 -30.07 -20.01
C PRO A 10 -1.08 -30.88 -20.67
N LEU A 11 -0.88 -32.08 -20.13
CA LEU A 11 0.04 -33.14 -20.56
C LEU A 11 0.36 -33.18 -22.07
N LEU A 12 1.65 -33.11 -22.35
CA LEU A 12 2.33 -33.32 -23.63
C LEU A 12 2.00 -34.65 -24.35
N SER A 13 1.79 -34.53 -25.66
CA SER A 13 2.23 -35.43 -26.75
C SER A 13 2.33 -36.95 -26.48
N ARG A 14 1.35 -37.74 -26.98
CA ARG A 14 1.62 -39.01 -27.69
C ARG A 14 0.39 -39.54 -28.46
N ALA A 15 0.16 -39.05 -29.67
CA ALA A 15 -0.56 -39.81 -30.71
C ALA A 15 -0.17 -39.29 -32.09
N ARG A 16 0.78 -39.98 -32.73
CA ARG A 16 1.08 -39.84 -34.15
C ARG A 16 -0.03 -40.59 -34.92
N GLY A 17 -0.72 -39.89 -35.82
CA GLY A 17 -1.50 -40.51 -36.88
C GLY A 17 -2.98 -40.12 -36.90
N GLY A 18 -3.36 -39.28 -37.86
CA GLY A 18 -4.75 -39.18 -38.31
C GLY A 18 -5.23 -37.78 -38.65
N SER A 19 -5.20 -37.46 -39.95
CA SER A 19 -6.10 -36.53 -40.65
C SER A 19 -6.27 -35.11 -40.07
N GLY A 20 -5.67 -34.13 -40.76
CA GLY A 20 -5.95 -32.72 -40.57
C GLY A 20 -7.46 -32.43 -40.56
N ARG A 21 -7.95 -31.91 -39.45
CA ARG A 21 -9.18 -31.14 -39.38
C ARG A 21 -8.76 -29.69 -39.16
N TYR A 22 -9.04 -28.87 -40.16
CA TYR A 22 -8.96 -27.42 -40.06
C TYR A 22 -9.78 -26.95 -38.85
N CYS A 23 -9.15 -26.25 -37.91
CA CYS A 23 -9.85 -25.48 -36.89
C CYS A 23 -10.65 -24.38 -37.59
N THR A 24 -11.97 -24.52 -37.63
CA THR A 24 -12.89 -23.42 -37.95
C THR A 24 -12.87 -22.45 -36.76
N PRO A 25 -12.48 -21.18 -36.94
CA PRO A 25 -12.46 -20.21 -35.85
C PRO A 25 -13.89 -19.82 -35.47
N GLY A 26 -14.29 -20.17 -34.25
CA GLY A 26 -15.55 -19.80 -33.63
C GLY A 26 -15.50 -18.44 -32.92
N VAL A 27 -14.66 -17.49 -33.35
CA VAL A 27 -15.00 -16.08 -33.08
C VAL A 27 -16.28 -15.85 -33.86
N ALA A 28 -17.35 -15.40 -33.23
CA ALA A 28 -18.55 -15.00 -33.94
C ALA A 28 -18.16 -13.92 -34.95
N ALA A 29 -17.82 -14.35 -36.16
CA ALA A 29 -17.56 -13.46 -37.26
C ALA A 29 -18.84 -12.63 -37.45
N CYS A 30 -18.69 -11.34 -37.71
CA CYS A 30 -19.76 -10.45 -38.21
C CYS A 30 -20.50 -11.05 -39.45
N GLY A 31 -20.14 -12.25 -39.94
CA GLY A 31 -20.74 -12.99 -41.06
C GLY A 31 -21.88 -13.98 -40.75
N SER A 32 -22.40 -14.11 -39.51
CA SER A 32 -23.60 -14.93 -39.25
C SER A 32 -24.93 -14.18 -39.38
N VAL A 33 -24.90 -12.90 -39.76
CA VAL A 33 -26.11 -12.15 -40.13
C VAL A 33 -26.23 -12.18 -41.65
N GLN A 34 -27.25 -12.87 -42.16
CA GLN A 34 -27.64 -12.83 -43.57
C GLN A 34 -27.63 -11.38 -44.07
N VAL A 35 -26.92 -11.14 -45.17
CA VAL A 35 -26.87 -9.86 -45.88
C VAL A 35 -28.25 -9.59 -46.50
N GLY A 36 -29.17 -9.10 -45.66
CA GLY A 36 -30.27 -8.21 -46.04
C GLY A 36 -29.83 -6.75 -45.80
N PRO A 37 -30.68 -5.75 -46.09
CA PRO A 37 -30.31 -4.32 -46.18
C PRO A 37 -30.03 -3.64 -44.81
N GLY A 38 -29.12 -4.22 -44.02
CA GLY A 38 -28.70 -3.81 -42.67
C GLY A 38 -27.18 -3.67 -42.50
N ALA A 39 -26.45 -3.43 -43.60
CA ALA A 39 -24.99 -3.21 -43.62
C ALA A 39 -24.44 -2.15 -42.62
N PRO A 40 -25.13 -1.03 -42.29
CA PRO A 40 -24.59 -0.06 -41.34
C PRO A 40 -24.51 -0.59 -39.90
N ALA A 41 -25.48 -1.39 -39.46
CA ALA A 41 -25.54 -1.88 -38.07
C ALA A 41 -24.42 -2.89 -37.75
N GLY A 42 -24.00 -3.71 -38.73
CA GLY A 42 -22.90 -4.65 -38.56
C GLY A 42 -21.53 -3.97 -38.49
N ARG A 43 -21.34 -2.90 -39.27
CA ARG A 43 -20.10 -2.10 -39.25
C ARG A 43 -19.94 -1.37 -37.92
N ASP A 44 -21.00 -0.74 -37.42
CA ASP A 44 -20.97 -0.02 -36.15
C ASP A 44 -20.68 -0.95 -34.96
N LEU A 45 -21.25 -2.16 -34.95
CA LEU A 45 -20.96 -3.17 -33.92
C LEU A 45 -19.50 -3.64 -33.96
N CYS A 46 -18.97 -3.95 -35.14
CA CYS A 46 -17.59 -4.36 -35.33
C CYS A 46 -16.61 -3.21 -34.93
N LEU A 47 -16.97 -1.94 -35.13
CA LEU A 47 -16.21 -0.78 -34.62
C LEU A 47 -16.26 -0.68 -33.08
N ASP A 48 -17.44 -0.85 -32.47
CA ASP A 48 -17.57 -0.78 -31.01
C ASP A 48 -16.86 -1.96 -30.30
N GLN A 49 -16.80 -3.14 -30.92
CA GLN A 49 -15.97 -4.26 -30.47
C GLN A 49 -14.49 -3.91 -30.47
N ALA A 50 -14.00 -3.31 -31.57
CA ALA A 50 -12.59 -2.89 -31.67
C ALA A 50 -12.22 -1.83 -30.63
N VAL A 51 -13.14 -0.90 -30.30
CA VAL A 51 -12.94 0.11 -29.24
C VAL A 51 -12.71 -0.56 -27.89
N VAL A 52 -13.58 -1.50 -27.49
CA VAL A 52 -13.46 -2.17 -26.18
C VAL A 52 -12.20 -3.04 -26.10
N LEU A 53 -11.85 -3.76 -27.17
CA LEU A 53 -10.62 -4.56 -27.20
C LEU A 53 -9.35 -3.71 -27.05
N ILE A 54 -9.32 -2.52 -27.64
CA ILE A 54 -8.22 -1.57 -27.48
C ILE A 54 -8.20 -0.98 -26.06
N GLU A 55 -9.36 -0.59 -25.51
CA GLU A 55 -9.47 -0.12 -24.12
C GLU A 55 -8.97 -1.19 -23.13
N ASP A 56 -9.31 -2.46 -23.35
CA ASP A 56 -8.86 -3.59 -22.54
C ASP A 56 -7.36 -3.87 -22.70
N ALA A 57 -6.81 -3.71 -23.90
CA ALA A 57 -5.38 -3.85 -24.16
C ALA A 57 -4.56 -2.78 -23.44
N ILE A 58 -5.06 -1.53 -23.39
CA ILE A 58 -4.41 -0.41 -22.70
C ILE A 58 -4.46 -0.60 -21.18
N GLN A 59 -5.56 -1.14 -20.67
CA GLN A 59 -5.80 -1.33 -19.22
C GLN A 59 -5.38 -2.73 -18.70
N TYR A 60 -4.69 -3.53 -19.52
CA TYR A 60 -4.19 -4.87 -19.16
C TYR A 60 -5.26 -5.90 -18.74
N ARG A 61 -6.44 -5.81 -19.35
CA ARG A 61 -7.60 -6.66 -19.05
C ARG A 61 -7.65 -7.90 -19.96
N SER A 62 -8.35 -8.93 -19.50
CA SER A 62 -8.59 -10.16 -20.27
C SER A 62 -9.84 -10.05 -21.13
N ILE A 63 -9.84 -10.68 -22.31
CA ILE A 63 -10.88 -10.58 -23.36
C ILE A 63 -12.12 -11.49 -23.08
N ASN A 64 -12.29 -12.01 -21.88
CA ASN A 64 -13.26 -13.07 -21.57
C ASN A 64 -14.72 -12.57 -21.34
N HIS A 65 -15.16 -11.55 -22.07
CA HIS A 65 -16.50 -10.97 -21.90
C HIS A 65 -17.37 -11.11 -23.16
N ARG A 66 -18.70 -11.09 -22.99
CA ARG A 66 -19.66 -11.17 -24.10
C ARG A 66 -19.56 -9.94 -25.01
N MET A 67 -19.61 -10.17 -26.33
CA MET A 67 -19.40 -9.14 -27.38
C MET A 67 -20.70 -8.57 -27.99
N ASP A 68 -21.82 -8.68 -27.28
CA ASP A 68 -23.13 -8.13 -27.72
C ASP A 68 -23.19 -6.60 -27.54
N ALA A 69 -23.95 -5.90 -28.38
CA ALA A 69 -24.07 -4.42 -28.32
C ALA A 69 -24.41 -3.87 -26.92
N ARG A 70 -25.36 -4.49 -26.22
CA ARG A 70 -25.74 -4.11 -24.84
C ARG A 70 -24.64 -4.43 -23.82
N SER A 71 -23.94 -5.55 -24.02
CA SER A 71 -22.86 -6.01 -23.15
C SER A 71 -21.63 -5.11 -23.27
N LEU A 72 -21.31 -4.62 -24.46
CA LEU A 72 -20.22 -3.66 -24.70
C LEU A 72 -20.51 -2.30 -24.03
N TRP A 73 -21.74 -1.79 -24.16
CA TRP A 73 -22.14 -0.55 -23.46
C TRP A 73 -22.03 -0.71 -21.94
N LEU A 74 -22.54 -1.82 -21.40
CA LEU A 74 -22.47 -2.12 -19.97
C LEU A 74 -21.02 -2.29 -19.49
N CYS A 75 -20.16 -2.93 -20.29
CA CYS A 75 -18.73 -3.09 -20.02
C CYS A 75 -18.03 -1.73 -19.89
N ARG A 76 -18.24 -0.82 -20.85
CA ARG A 76 -17.67 0.54 -20.81
C ARG A 76 -18.18 1.36 -19.62
N TRP A 77 -19.46 1.24 -19.29
CA TRP A 77 -20.02 1.92 -18.12
C TRP A 77 -19.45 1.37 -16.80
N TYR A 78 -19.38 0.04 -16.65
CA TYR A 78 -18.84 -0.63 -15.47
C TYR A 78 -17.36 -0.29 -15.22
N TYR A 79 -16.57 -0.24 -16.29
CA TYR A 79 -15.15 0.10 -16.21
C TYR A 79 -14.85 1.61 -16.25
N SER A 80 -15.87 2.46 -16.27
CA SER A 80 -15.69 3.90 -16.18
C SER A 80 -15.02 4.31 -14.86
N SER A 81 -14.30 5.42 -14.87
CA SER A 81 -13.63 5.95 -13.67
C SER A 81 -14.62 6.19 -12.53
N THR A 82 -15.82 6.68 -12.84
CA THR A 82 -16.86 6.94 -11.84
C THR A 82 -17.36 5.66 -11.17
N CYS A 83 -17.65 4.60 -11.93
CA CYS A 83 -18.11 3.33 -11.35
C CYS A 83 -17.03 2.66 -10.50
N GLN A 84 -15.78 2.63 -10.98
CA GLN A 84 -14.65 2.06 -10.23
C GLN A 84 -14.32 2.88 -8.98
N TRP A 85 -14.51 4.20 -9.02
CA TRP A 85 -14.34 5.07 -7.84
C TRP A 85 -15.42 4.82 -6.80
N VAL A 86 -16.69 4.66 -7.20
CA VAL A 86 -17.79 4.29 -6.28
C VAL A 86 -17.53 2.91 -5.65
N LEU A 87 -17.06 1.93 -6.43
CA LEU A 87 -16.68 0.62 -5.89
C LEU A 87 -15.51 0.73 -4.89
N SER A 88 -14.50 1.54 -5.20
CA SER A 88 -13.36 1.76 -4.29
C SER A 88 -13.79 2.48 -3.01
N LEU A 89 -14.70 3.45 -3.11
CA LEU A 89 -15.25 4.19 -1.97
C LEU A 89 -16.10 3.29 -1.08
N THR A 90 -16.90 2.39 -1.66
CA THR A 90 -17.71 1.44 -0.88
C THR A 90 -16.86 0.41 -0.14
N ILE A 91 -15.78 -0.10 -0.77
CA ILE A 91 -14.77 -0.93 -0.09
C ILE A 91 -14.12 -0.17 1.06
N PHE A 92 -13.76 1.10 0.86
CA PHE A 92 -13.21 1.92 1.93
C PHE A 92 -14.22 2.13 3.06
N LEU A 93 -15.47 2.41 2.74
CA LEU A 93 -16.54 2.66 3.71
C LEU A 93 -16.82 1.45 4.58
N ILE A 94 -16.92 0.24 4.00
CA ILE A 94 -17.18 -0.98 4.77
C ILE A 94 -16.00 -1.32 5.71
N LEU A 95 -14.76 -1.11 5.27
CA LEU A 95 -13.58 -1.32 6.13
C LEU A 95 -13.47 -0.25 7.23
N ALA A 96 -13.87 0.99 6.94
CA ALA A 96 -13.89 2.07 7.91
C ALA A 96 -15.03 1.92 8.94
N LEU A 97 -16.08 1.14 8.63
CA LEU A 97 -17.20 0.90 9.53
C LEU A 97 -16.74 0.31 10.88
N ALA A 98 -15.70 -0.53 10.87
CA ALA A 98 -15.12 -1.14 12.08
C ALA A 98 -14.61 -0.12 13.13
N PHE A 99 -14.35 1.14 12.76
CA PHE A 99 -13.99 2.20 13.72
C PHE A 99 -15.21 2.78 14.45
N VAL A 100 -16.40 2.63 13.87
CA VAL A 100 -17.67 3.21 14.37
C VAL A 100 -18.57 2.14 14.99
N GLU A 101 -18.47 0.90 14.53
CA GLU A 101 -19.16 -0.27 15.09
C GLU A 101 -18.87 -0.47 16.58
N THR A 102 -19.68 -1.30 17.24
CA THR A 102 -19.42 -1.66 18.64
C THR A 102 -18.33 -2.75 18.69
N PRO A 103 -17.20 -2.54 19.39
CA PRO A 103 -16.84 -1.39 20.22
C PRO A 103 -16.29 -0.19 19.43
N SER A 104 -16.84 1.01 19.69
CA SER A 104 -16.45 2.22 18.95
C SER A 104 -15.02 2.65 19.33
N SER A 105 -14.20 2.97 18.34
CA SER A 105 -12.85 3.53 18.57
C SER A 105 -12.83 5.06 18.64
N LEU A 106 -14.00 5.71 18.63
CA LEU A 106 -14.14 7.16 18.72
C LEU A 106 -13.94 7.64 20.17
N ALA A 107 -12.70 7.53 20.66
CA ALA A 107 -12.27 8.04 21.95
C ALA A 107 -10.95 8.80 21.80
N SER A 108 -10.73 9.81 22.65
CA SER A 108 -9.49 10.60 22.62
C SER A 108 -8.27 9.83 23.14
N THR A 109 -8.49 8.76 23.92
CA THR A 109 -7.44 7.92 24.49
C THR A 109 -7.93 6.47 24.58
N SER A 110 -7.02 5.53 24.32
CA SER A 110 -7.25 4.10 24.53
C SER A 110 -6.87 3.64 25.94
N ASP A 111 -6.24 4.52 26.75
CA ASP A 111 -5.82 4.18 28.11
C ASP A 111 -7.03 3.93 29.02
N VAL A 112 -7.16 2.68 29.48
CA VAL A 112 -8.25 2.22 30.35
C VAL A 112 -8.36 3.06 31.63
N ARG A 113 -7.27 3.66 32.10
CA ARG A 113 -7.24 4.43 33.35
C ARG A 113 -8.06 5.72 33.31
N TYR A 114 -8.13 6.37 32.14
CA TYR A 114 -8.71 7.71 31.99
C TYR A 114 -9.71 7.82 30.85
N ARG A 115 -10.01 6.71 30.17
CA ARG A 115 -10.91 6.68 29.02
C ARG A 115 -12.35 7.04 29.43
N LEU A 116 -12.94 7.97 28.67
CA LEU A 116 -14.37 8.29 28.74
C LEU A 116 -15.20 7.16 28.11
N ALA A 117 -16.49 7.11 28.48
CA ALA A 117 -17.41 6.14 27.88
C ALA A 117 -17.41 6.29 26.35
N PRO A 118 -17.22 5.19 25.59
CA PRO A 118 -17.23 5.21 24.13
C PRO A 118 -18.57 5.75 23.61
N TRP A 119 -18.54 6.43 22.46
CA TRP A 119 -19.75 6.87 21.78
C TRP A 119 -20.41 5.69 21.06
N GLU A 120 -21.57 5.25 21.55
CA GLU A 120 -22.33 4.16 20.94
C GLU A 120 -23.26 4.73 19.85
N PRO A 121 -23.16 4.25 18.59
CA PRO A 121 -24.07 4.67 17.54
C PRO A 121 -25.49 4.15 17.81
N PRO A 122 -26.54 4.87 17.39
CA PRO A 122 -27.91 4.37 17.49
C PRO A 122 -28.09 3.10 16.65
N CYS A 123 -28.82 2.13 17.20
CA CYS A 123 -29.20 0.89 16.50
C CYS A 123 -29.84 1.23 15.13
N GLY A 124 -29.44 0.51 14.08
CA GLY A 124 -29.89 0.76 12.70
C GLY A 124 -28.96 1.59 11.83
N LEU A 125 -28.09 2.46 12.38
CA LEU A 125 -27.23 3.33 11.58
C LEU A 125 -26.12 2.55 10.87
N THR A 126 -25.36 1.76 11.62
CA THR A 126 -24.27 0.92 11.10
C THR A 126 -24.81 -0.19 10.21
N GLU A 127 -25.88 -0.86 10.65
CA GLU A 127 -26.58 -1.91 9.90
C GLU A 127 -27.17 -1.38 8.57
N GLY A 128 -27.65 -0.13 8.54
CA GLY A 128 -28.15 0.52 7.33
C GLY A 128 -27.05 0.86 6.33
N LEU A 129 -25.89 1.32 6.82
CA LEU A 129 -24.71 1.57 5.98
C LEU A 129 -24.13 0.26 5.42
N GLU A 130 -24.10 -0.80 6.23
CA GLU A 130 -23.69 -2.13 5.81
C GLU A 130 -24.61 -2.68 4.71
N ALA A 131 -25.93 -2.58 4.89
CA ALA A 131 -26.91 -2.99 3.88
C ALA A 131 -26.72 -2.26 2.54
N LEU A 132 -26.44 -0.95 2.58
CA LEU A 132 -26.16 -0.16 1.39
C LEU A 132 -24.91 -0.66 0.66
N CYS A 133 -23.84 -0.96 1.40
CA CYS A 133 -22.61 -1.53 0.83
C CYS A 133 -22.86 -2.92 0.21
N LEU A 134 -23.58 -3.80 0.91
CA LEU A 134 -23.94 -5.12 0.41
C LEU A 134 -24.78 -5.04 -0.87
N LEU A 135 -25.71 -4.08 -0.97
CA LEU A 135 -26.47 -3.84 -2.20
C LEU A 135 -25.54 -3.46 -3.37
N VAL A 136 -24.54 -2.60 -3.15
CA VAL A 136 -23.56 -2.26 -4.20
C VAL A 136 -22.74 -3.49 -4.60
N PHE A 137 -22.33 -4.34 -3.66
CA PHE A 137 -21.62 -5.59 -3.99
C PHE A 137 -22.49 -6.61 -4.72
N THR A 138 -23.79 -6.71 -4.40
CA THR A 138 -24.71 -7.57 -5.17
C THR A 138 -24.84 -7.08 -6.61
N ALA A 139 -24.93 -5.76 -6.81
CA ALA A 139 -24.94 -5.16 -8.14
C ALA A 139 -23.62 -5.46 -8.89
N ASP A 140 -22.47 -5.32 -8.24
CA ASP A 140 -21.15 -5.64 -8.82
C ASP A 140 -21.05 -7.12 -9.27
N VAL A 141 -21.40 -8.08 -8.41
CA VAL A 141 -21.41 -9.51 -8.75
C VAL A 141 -22.36 -9.80 -9.90
N SER A 142 -23.55 -9.19 -9.89
CA SER A 142 -24.56 -9.43 -10.93
C SER A 142 -24.10 -8.93 -12.30
N VAL A 143 -23.45 -7.76 -12.36
CA VAL A 143 -22.89 -7.20 -13.59
C VAL A 143 -21.72 -8.05 -14.10
N LYS A 144 -20.80 -8.46 -13.21
CA LYS A 144 -19.70 -9.39 -13.56
C LYS A 144 -20.22 -10.74 -14.08
N GLY A 145 -21.22 -11.32 -13.41
CA GLY A 145 -21.84 -12.58 -13.81
C GLY A 145 -22.50 -12.50 -15.18
N TYR A 146 -23.15 -11.37 -15.47
CA TYR A 146 -23.73 -11.11 -16.80
C TYR A 146 -22.66 -10.97 -17.88
N LEU A 147 -21.61 -10.16 -17.64
CA LEU A 147 -20.55 -9.85 -18.61
C LEU A 147 -19.66 -11.05 -18.95
N VAL A 148 -19.24 -11.83 -17.96
CA VAL A 148 -18.32 -12.98 -18.13
C VAL A 148 -19.05 -14.23 -18.65
N GLY A 149 -20.36 -14.35 -18.38
CA GLY A 149 -21.16 -15.49 -18.77
C GLY A 149 -21.10 -16.66 -17.77
N TRP A 150 -22.20 -17.42 -17.71
CA TRP A 150 -22.47 -18.37 -16.62
C TRP A 150 -21.50 -19.56 -16.54
N ALA A 151 -21.08 -20.10 -17.69
CA ALA A 151 -20.16 -21.24 -17.72
C ALA A 151 -18.78 -20.85 -17.18
N GLN A 152 -18.28 -19.67 -17.55
CA GLN A 152 -16.99 -19.17 -17.11
C GLN A 152 -17.06 -18.66 -15.65
N PHE A 153 -18.20 -18.10 -15.24
CA PHE A 153 -18.46 -17.70 -13.85
C PHE A 153 -18.29 -18.88 -12.89
N ARG A 154 -18.85 -20.05 -13.19
CA ARG A 154 -18.71 -21.26 -12.34
C ARG A 154 -17.31 -21.85 -12.33
N LYS A 155 -16.52 -21.64 -13.39
CA LYS A 155 -15.13 -22.09 -13.45
C LYS A 155 -14.19 -21.21 -12.64
N ASN A 156 -14.54 -19.94 -12.42
CA ASN A 156 -13.68 -19.01 -11.71
C ASN A 156 -13.89 -19.11 -10.18
N PRO A 157 -12.92 -19.64 -9.42
CA PRO A 157 -13.07 -19.84 -7.98
C PRO A 157 -13.25 -18.52 -7.21
N TRP A 158 -12.68 -17.42 -7.70
CA TRP A 158 -12.80 -16.11 -7.06
C TRP A 158 -14.23 -15.55 -7.10
N LEU A 159 -14.93 -15.73 -8.22
CA LEU A 159 -16.32 -15.28 -8.35
C LEU A 159 -17.27 -16.14 -7.52
N LEU A 160 -16.98 -17.45 -7.40
CA LEU A 160 -17.72 -18.35 -6.54
C LEU A 160 -17.52 -18.01 -5.06
N ALA A 161 -16.26 -17.80 -4.64
CA ALA A 161 -15.94 -17.38 -3.28
C ALA A 161 -16.61 -16.04 -2.94
N TYR A 162 -16.60 -15.09 -3.87
CA TYR A 162 -17.26 -13.79 -3.68
C TYR A 162 -18.77 -13.92 -3.50
N LEU A 163 -19.43 -14.79 -4.27
CA LEU A 163 -20.86 -15.09 -4.09
C LEU A 163 -21.14 -15.73 -2.73
N VAL A 164 -20.29 -16.68 -2.29
CA VAL A 164 -20.44 -17.34 -0.99
C VAL A 164 -20.28 -16.35 0.17
N VAL A 165 -19.24 -15.52 0.14
CA VAL A 165 -19.01 -14.48 1.17
C VAL A 165 -20.21 -13.53 1.23
N LEU A 166 -20.70 -13.08 0.08
CA LEU A 166 -21.85 -12.17 0.03
C LEU A 166 -23.12 -12.82 0.62
N LEU A 167 -23.36 -14.10 0.34
CA LEU A 167 -24.49 -14.83 0.92
C LEU A 167 -24.36 -14.98 2.44
N VAL A 168 -23.16 -15.29 2.94
CA VAL A 168 -22.89 -15.38 4.39
C VAL A 168 -23.12 -14.02 5.06
N SER A 169 -22.58 -12.93 4.48
CA SER A 169 -22.78 -11.57 5.00
C SER A 169 -24.25 -11.13 4.98
N LEU A 170 -25.02 -11.51 3.95
CA LEU A 170 -26.47 -11.23 3.92
C LEU A 170 -27.23 -12.00 5.00
N VAL A 171 -26.89 -13.26 5.22
CA VAL A 171 -27.51 -14.06 6.29
C VAL A 171 -27.17 -13.45 7.66
N ASP A 172 -25.90 -13.10 7.88
CA ASP A 172 -25.44 -12.48 9.11
C ASP A 172 -26.12 -11.13 9.36
N TRP A 173 -26.23 -10.27 8.33
CA TRP A 173 -26.97 -9.01 8.40
C TRP A 173 -28.46 -9.21 8.75
N ILE A 174 -29.13 -10.19 8.13
CA ILE A 174 -30.53 -10.53 8.44
C ILE A 174 -30.66 -11.01 9.89
N VAL A 175 -29.72 -11.85 10.34
CA VAL A 175 -29.68 -12.38 11.70
C VAL A 175 -29.47 -11.23 12.71
N SER A 176 -28.48 -10.38 12.48
CA SER A 176 -28.19 -9.19 13.29
C SER A 176 -29.39 -8.23 13.38
N LEU A 177 -30.07 -7.97 12.26
CA LEU A 177 -31.29 -7.15 12.24
C LEU A 177 -32.46 -7.81 12.98
N SER A 178 -32.56 -9.15 12.92
CA SER A 178 -33.62 -9.90 13.57
C SER A 178 -33.44 -10.04 15.09
N LEU A 179 -32.19 -9.95 15.57
CA LEU A 179 -31.80 -10.17 16.97
C LEU A 179 -31.72 -8.90 17.81
N VAL A 180 -32.48 -7.83 17.47
CA VAL A 180 -32.49 -6.54 18.20
C VAL A 180 -32.29 -6.73 19.71
N CYS A 181 -31.10 -6.37 20.18
CA CYS A 181 -30.63 -6.34 21.57
C CYS A 181 -30.62 -7.65 22.38
N GLN A 182 -29.86 -8.66 21.94
CA GLN A 182 -29.10 -9.49 22.90
C GLN A 182 -27.82 -10.07 22.28
N GLU A 183 -26.67 -9.70 22.86
CA GLU A 183 -25.34 -10.23 22.52
C GLU A 183 -25.32 -11.76 22.59
N VAL A 184 -24.94 -12.43 21.50
CA VAL A 184 -24.01 -13.58 21.52
C VAL A 184 -23.26 -13.62 20.19
N GLY A 185 -21.93 -13.47 20.25
CA GLY A 185 -21.08 -13.64 19.09
C GLY A 185 -20.77 -15.10 18.78
N GLU A 186 -20.45 -15.37 17.52
CA GLU A 186 -19.52 -16.43 17.13
C GLU A 186 -18.83 -16.03 15.82
N PRO A 187 -17.49 -16.03 15.77
CA PRO A 187 -16.79 -16.17 14.50
C PRO A 187 -16.48 -17.64 14.23
N CYS A 188 -16.93 -18.09 13.06
CA CYS A 188 -16.61 -19.37 12.45
C CYS A 188 -15.07 -19.51 12.29
N ALA A 189 -14.51 -20.57 12.86
CA ALA A 189 -13.08 -20.87 12.80
C ALA A 189 -12.65 -21.29 11.38
N LEU A 190 -11.79 -20.49 10.75
CA LEU A 190 -11.11 -20.87 9.51
C LEU A 190 -9.71 -21.40 9.86
N SER A 191 -9.56 -22.72 9.94
CA SER A 191 -8.26 -23.37 10.04
C SER A 191 -7.62 -23.44 8.65
N ALA A 192 -6.63 -22.60 8.38
CA ALA A 192 -5.74 -22.76 7.23
C ALA A 192 -4.38 -23.26 7.71
N ALA A 193 -4.02 -24.47 7.29
CA ALA A 193 -2.69 -25.04 7.48
C ALA A 193 -1.74 -24.45 6.43
N LEU A 194 -0.67 -23.80 6.91
CA LEU A 194 0.50 -23.45 6.12
C LEU A 194 1.66 -24.32 6.61
N ALA A 195 2.10 -25.24 5.77
CA ALA A 195 3.40 -25.86 5.94
C ALA A 195 4.46 -24.99 5.26
N PRO A 196 5.59 -24.74 5.93
CA PRO A 196 6.85 -24.86 5.22
C PRO A 196 7.86 -25.69 6.02
N SER A 197 8.60 -26.54 5.31
CA SER A 197 9.63 -27.46 5.80
C SER A 197 10.78 -26.81 6.60
N VAL A 198 10.85 -25.47 6.63
CA VAL A 198 11.87 -24.70 7.37
C VAL A 198 11.41 -24.37 8.79
N GLY A 199 10.10 -24.18 9.01
CA GLY A 199 9.53 -24.04 10.36
C GLY A 199 9.76 -25.30 11.19
N LEU A 200 9.84 -26.46 10.55
CA LEU A 200 10.24 -27.71 11.20
C LEU A 200 11.68 -27.66 11.73
N LEU A 201 12.63 -27.12 10.96
CA LEU A 201 14.02 -26.99 11.40
C LEU A 201 14.15 -26.00 12.57
N LEU A 202 13.40 -24.89 12.52
CA LEU A 202 13.33 -23.93 13.63
C LEU A 202 12.68 -24.54 14.87
N ALA A 203 11.59 -25.29 14.70
CA ALA A 203 10.92 -26.00 15.78
C ALA A 203 11.84 -27.07 16.40
N VAL A 204 12.59 -27.83 15.58
CA VAL A 204 13.58 -28.80 16.05
C VAL A 204 14.70 -28.09 16.81
N HIS A 205 15.22 -26.98 16.31
CA HIS A 205 16.22 -26.17 17.01
C HIS A 205 15.70 -25.68 18.37
N LEU A 206 14.50 -25.11 18.42
CA LEU A 206 13.86 -24.67 19.66
C LEU A 206 13.67 -25.84 20.63
N CYS A 207 13.11 -26.97 20.18
CA CYS A 207 12.88 -28.14 21.03
C CYS A 207 14.19 -28.74 21.56
N LEU A 208 15.22 -28.89 20.73
CA LEU A 208 16.53 -29.42 21.15
C LEU A 208 17.20 -28.54 22.19
N PHE A 209 17.24 -27.22 21.96
CA PHE A 209 17.82 -26.27 22.91
C PHE A 209 16.96 -26.10 24.17
N THR A 210 15.64 -26.28 24.08
CA THR A 210 14.76 -26.32 25.27
C THR A 210 15.10 -27.53 26.13
N MET A 211 15.22 -28.73 25.53
CA MET A 211 15.59 -29.94 26.25
C MET A 211 17.00 -29.83 26.85
N PHE A 212 17.96 -29.31 26.08
CA PHE A 212 19.33 -29.10 26.55
C PHE A 212 19.41 -28.04 27.66
N GLY A 213 18.70 -26.92 27.53
CA GLY A 213 18.64 -25.87 28.55
C GLY A 213 17.99 -26.37 29.84
N MET A 214 16.88 -27.12 29.74
CA MET A 214 16.25 -27.76 30.90
C MET A 214 17.21 -28.72 31.62
N LEU A 215 18.02 -29.50 30.90
CA LEU A 215 19.03 -30.41 31.47
C LEU A 215 20.28 -29.70 32.00
N LEU A 216 20.73 -28.63 31.35
CA LEU A 216 21.92 -27.89 31.74
C LEU A 216 21.67 -27.05 33.00
N PHE A 217 20.46 -26.52 33.14
CA PHE A 217 20.03 -25.71 34.28
C PHE A 217 19.24 -26.51 35.33
N THR A 218 19.24 -27.86 35.28
CA THR A 218 18.76 -28.67 36.41
C THR A 218 19.75 -28.59 37.57
N GLY A 219 19.36 -27.91 38.64
CA GLY A 219 20.19 -27.76 39.83
C GLY A 219 20.52 -29.08 40.54
N GLU A 220 21.79 -29.19 40.98
CA GLU A 220 22.21 -30.06 42.08
C GLU A 220 21.51 -29.61 43.38
N LYS A 221 21.12 -30.57 44.23
CA LYS A 221 20.22 -30.36 45.38
C LYS A 221 20.74 -29.42 46.49
N ASP A 222 22.00 -29.00 46.45
CA ASP A 222 22.69 -28.33 47.58
C ASP A 222 23.01 -26.83 47.40
N ASP A 223 22.78 -26.25 46.22
CA ASP A 223 22.90 -24.80 46.04
C ASP A 223 21.53 -24.12 46.26
N GLY A 224 21.53 -22.97 46.93
CA GLY A 224 20.33 -22.19 47.26
C GLY A 224 19.41 -21.89 46.05
N PRO A 225 18.25 -21.25 46.24
CA PRO A 225 17.22 -21.16 45.20
C PRO A 225 17.79 -20.64 43.87
N ASP A 226 17.95 -21.54 42.91
CA ASP A 226 18.43 -21.26 41.56
C ASP A 226 17.46 -20.30 40.86
N ARG A 227 17.70 -18.99 41.01
CA ARG A 227 16.82 -17.93 40.47
C ARG A 227 16.55 -18.12 38.97
N GLU A 228 17.50 -18.67 38.23
CA GLU A 228 17.36 -18.96 36.79
C GLU A 228 16.34 -20.06 36.48
N ARG A 229 16.52 -21.23 37.10
CA ARG A 229 15.60 -22.36 36.95
C ARG A 229 14.20 -21.98 37.40
N LEU A 230 14.08 -21.19 38.46
CA LEU A 230 12.79 -20.75 38.99
C LEU A 230 12.07 -19.76 38.07
N THR A 231 12.81 -18.99 37.26
CA THR A 231 12.24 -17.87 36.49
C THR A 231 12.03 -18.20 35.01
N TYR A 232 12.95 -18.92 34.35
CA TYR A 232 12.89 -19.13 32.90
C TYR A 232 12.83 -20.61 32.47
N PHE A 233 13.55 -21.50 33.18
CA PHE A 233 13.69 -22.92 32.80
C PHE A 233 13.00 -23.88 33.78
N ARG A 234 11.86 -23.48 34.34
CA ARG A 234 11.14 -24.29 35.34
C ARG A 234 10.36 -25.43 34.69
N ASN A 235 9.62 -25.09 33.65
CA ASN A 235 8.68 -25.96 32.96
C ASN A 235 8.96 -25.94 31.45
N LEU A 236 8.66 -27.03 30.75
CA LEU A 236 8.79 -27.11 29.29
C LEU A 236 8.13 -25.93 28.54
N PRO A 237 6.86 -25.54 28.79
CA PRO A 237 6.24 -24.42 28.08
C PRO A 237 6.85 -23.05 28.43
N GLU A 238 7.33 -22.86 29.66
CA GLU A 238 8.02 -21.62 30.06
C GLU A 238 9.38 -21.52 29.39
N ALA A 239 10.18 -22.58 29.44
CA ALA A 239 11.48 -22.67 28.78
C ALA A 239 11.37 -22.48 27.26
N LEU A 240 10.36 -23.11 26.63
CA LEU A 240 10.08 -22.94 25.21
C LEU A 240 9.69 -21.49 24.89
N THR A 241 8.88 -20.85 25.74
CA THR A 241 8.51 -19.43 25.57
C THR A 241 9.75 -18.54 25.71
N SER A 242 10.58 -18.74 26.73
CA SER A 242 11.78 -17.95 26.98
C SER A 242 12.80 -18.07 25.85
N LEU A 243 12.99 -19.27 25.30
CA LEU A 243 13.86 -19.47 24.13
C LEU A 243 13.23 -18.95 22.82
N LEU A 244 11.92 -19.02 22.66
CA LEU A 244 11.23 -18.41 21.53
C LEU A 244 11.38 -16.87 21.53
N VAL A 245 11.26 -16.23 22.70
CA VAL A 245 11.51 -14.80 22.87
C VAL A 245 13.00 -14.48 22.65
N LEU A 246 13.91 -15.37 23.05
CA LEU A 246 15.34 -15.20 22.80
C LEU A 246 15.70 -15.36 21.32
N LEU A 247 14.98 -16.19 20.57
CA LEU A 247 15.16 -16.31 19.12
C LEU A 247 14.96 -14.96 18.42
N THR A 248 14.03 -14.15 18.94
CA THR A 248 13.80 -12.77 18.47
C THR A 248 14.68 -11.74 19.18
N THR A 249 15.58 -12.17 20.06
CA THR A 249 16.50 -11.33 20.86
C THR A 249 15.83 -10.30 21.78
N ALA A 250 14.54 -10.46 22.07
CA ALA A 250 13.77 -9.46 22.82
C ALA A 250 14.06 -9.47 24.34
N ASN A 251 14.62 -10.56 24.86
CA ASN A 251 14.95 -10.75 26.28
C ASN A 251 16.46 -10.95 26.52
N ASN A 252 17.30 -10.59 25.55
CA ASN A 252 18.74 -10.51 25.72
C ASN A 252 19.08 -9.10 26.24
N PRO A 253 19.76 -8.92 27.39
CA PRO A 253 20.53 -9.92 28.15
C PRO A 253 19.80 -10.64 29.31
N ASP A 254 18.57 -10.26 29.64
CA ASP A 254 17.87 -10.65 30.87
C ASP A 254 17.77 -12.16 31.14
N VAL A 255 17.58 -12.97 30.08
CA VAL A 255 17.47 -14.43 30.21
C VAL A 255 18.81 -15.10 30.58
N MET A 256 19.94 -14.50 30.20
CA MET A 256 21.28 -15.08 30.38
C MET A 256 21.96 -14.65 31.68
N ILE A 257 21.62 -13.47 32.24
CA ILE A 257 22.31 -12.89 33.40
C ILE A 257 22.36 -13.84 34.61
N PRO A 258 21.27 -14.52 35.01
CA PRO A 258 21.32 -15.46 36.14
C PRO A 258 22.34 -16.59 35.95
N ALA A 259 22.36 -17.25 34.78
CA ALA A 259 23.35 -18.28 34.44
C ALA A 259 24.77 -17.72 34.42
N TYR A 260 24.94 -16.60 33.72
CA TYR A 260 26.25 -16.01 33.49
C TYR A 260 26.90 -15.55 34.80
N SER A 261 26.10 -15.09 35.76
CA SER A 261 26.58 -14.71 37.11
C SER A 261 27.11 -15.90 37.91
N LYS A 262 26.60 -17.12 37.66
CA LYS A 262 27.09 -18.36 38.28
C LYS A 262 28.36 -18.86 37.63
N ASN A 263 28.35 -18.98 36.30
CA ASN A 263 29.51 -19.42 35.54
C ASN A 263 29.54 -18.74 34.17
N ARG A 264 30.69 -18.13 33.85
CA ARG A 264 30.94 -17.47 32.56
C ARG A 264 30.79 -18.44 31.37
N ALA A 265 31.00 -19.74 31.59
CA ALA A 265 30.85 -20.76 30.55
C ALA A 265 29.41 -20.88 30.02
N TYR A 266 28.38 -20.59 30.83
CA TYR A 266 26.98 -20.68 30.38
C TYR A 266 26.63 -19.66 29.29
N ALA A 267 27.41 -18.57 29.12
CA ALA A 267 27.23 -17.65 28.01
C ALA A 267 27.38 -18.34 26.64
N ILE A 268 28.21 -19.39 26.55
CA ILE A 268 28.43 -20.13 25.31
C ILE A 268 27.12 -20.75 24.80
N PHE A 269 26.25 -21.22 25.70
CA PHE A 269 24.95 -21.79 25.34
C PHE A 269 24.04 -20.75 24.66
N PHE A 270 23.86 -19.58 25.27
CA PHE A 270 22.99 -18.51 24.74
C PHE A 270 23.57 -17.86 23.48
N ILE A 271 24.89 -17.70 23.39
CA ILE A 271 25.57 -17.20 22.18
C ILE A 271 25.39 -18.20 21.03
N ALA A 272 25.61 -19.50 21.27
CA ALA A 272 25.42 -20.53 20.24
C ALA A 272 23.96 -20.61 19.77
N PHE A 273 23.00 -20.53 20.69
CA PHE A 273 21.57 -20.49 20.37
C PHE A 273 21.23 -19.29 19.48
N THR A 274 21.65 -18.08 19.88
CA THR A 274 21.34 -16.85 19.13
C THR A 274 22.01 -16.82 17.76
N LEU A 275 23.25 -17.31 17.67
CA LEU A 275 24.00 -17.38 16.41
C LEU A 275 23.32 -18.36 15.43
N ILE A 276 22.97 -19.56 15.86
CA ILE A 276 22.29 -20.55 15.01
C ILE A 276 20.86 -20.10 14.69
N GLY A 277 20.08 -19.74 15.71
CA GLY A 277 18.66 -19.40 15.55
C GLY A 277 18.45 -18.07 14.83
N SER A 278 18.90 -16.96 15.42
CA SER A 278 18.62 -15.63 14.90
C SER A 278 19.44 -15.31 13.64
N LEU A 279 20.76 -15.55 13.66
CA LEU A 279 21.60 -15.13 12.54
C LEU A 279 21.58 -16.10 11.36
N PHE A 280 21.60 -17.43 11.59
CA PHE A 280 21.55 -18.39 10.49
C PHE A 280 20.12 -18.70 10.05
N LEU A 281 19.26 -19.21 10.94
CA LEU A 281 17.93 -19.70 10.53
C LEU A 281 17.00 -18.57 10.08
N MET A 282 16.92 -17.44 10.79
CA MET A 282 16.02 -16.34 10.38
C MET A 282 16.47 -15.70 9.06
N ASN A 283 17.77 -15.43 8.88
CA ASN A 283 18.26 -14.88 7.60
C ASN A 283 18.18 -15.89 6.45
N LEU A 284 18.34 -17.19 6.70
CA LEU A 284 18.09 -18.23 5.70
C LEU A 284 16.62 -18.25 5.29
N LEU A 285 15.70 -18.07 6.24
CA LEU A 285 14.28 -17.96 5.96
C LEU A 285 13.98 -16.75 5.07
N THR A 286 14.58 -15.59 5.37
CA THR A 286 14.52 -14.41 4.50
C THR A 286 15.00 -14.73 3.08
N ALA A 287 16.11 -15.45 2.92
CA ALA A 287 16.64 -15.83 1.62
C ALA A 287 15.71 -16.80 0.85
N ILE A 288 15.08 -17.74 1.54
CA ILE A 288 14.11 -18.68 0.94
C ILE A 288 12.87 -17.93 0.46
N ILE A 289 12.32 -17.04 1.28
CA ILE A 289 11.20 -16.17 0.92
C ILE A 289 11.60 -15.34 -0.30
N TYR A 290 12.75 -14.65 -0.25
CA TYR A 290 13.26 -13.87 -1.37
C TYR A 290 13.35 -14.70 -2.66
N ASN A 291 13.88 -15.93 -2.60
CA ASN A 291 14.04 -16.76 -3.79
C ASN A 291 12.69 -17.20 -4.40
N GLN A 292 11.63 -17.34 -3.59
CA GLN A 292 10.28 -17.63 -4.09
C GLN A 292 9.62 -16.42 -4.76
N PHE A 293 9.89 -15.21 -4.26
CA PHE A 293 9.34 -13.98 -4.80
C PHE A 293 10.18 -13.37 -5.92
N ARG A 294 11.45 -13.78 -6.06
CA ARG A 294 12.34 -13.33 -7.12
C ARG A 294 11.74 -13.63 -8.49
N GLY A 295 11.64 -12.60 -9.34
CA GLY A 295 11.08 -12.76 -10.69
C GLY A 295 9.55 -12.74 -10.74
N TYR A 296 8.85 -12.60 -9.60
CA TYR A 296 7.40 -12.37 -9.58
C TYR A 296 7.04 -11.09 -10.34
N LEU A 297 7.79 -10.01 -10.11
CA LEU A 297 7.57 -8.74 -10.81
C LEU A 297 7.75 -8.93 -12.33
N MET A 298 8.77 -9.68 -12.74
CA MET A 298 9.02 -9.97 -14.15
C MET A 298 7.87 -10.79 -14.77
N LYS A 299 7.45 -11.87 -14.10
CA LYS A 299 6.32 -12.70 -14.54
C LYS A 299 5.03 -11.88 -14.65
N SER A 300 4.76 -11.01 -13.68
CA SER A 300 3.61 -10.10 -13.71
C SER A 300 3.67 -9.17 -14.93
N LEU A 301 4.83 -8.56 -15.22
CA LEU A 301 5.00 -7.68 -16.38
C LEU A 301 4.89 -8.43 -17.70
N GLN A 302 5.46 -9.64 -17.80
CA GLN A 302 5.28 -10.52 -18.97
C GLN A 302 3.80 -10.79 -19.23
N THR A 303 3.03 -11.12 -18.18
CA THR A 303 1.58 -11.36 -18.35
C THR A 303 0.82 -10.12 -18.78
N SER A 304 1.19 -8.92 -18.29
CA SER A 304 0.60 -7.66 -18.74
C SER A 304 0.90 -7.40 -20.22
N LEU A 305 2.14 -7.54 -20.66
CA LEU A 305 2.50 -7.38 -22.07
C LEU A 305 1.77 -8.38 -22.97
N LEU A 306 1.70 -9.65 -22.55
CA LEU A 306 0.99 -10.69 -23.27
C LEU A 306 -0.49 -10.32 -23.47
N ARG A 307 -1.17 -9.87 -22.40
CA ARG A 307 -2.59 -9.46 -22.47
C ARG A 307 -2.79 -8.30 -23.44
N ARG A 308 -1.88 -7.33 -23.45
CA ARG A 308 -1.94 -6.20 -24.38
C ARG A 308 -1.71 -6.62 -25.83
N ARG A 309 -0.75 -7.51 -26.09
CA ARG A 309 -0.50 -8.06 -27.43
C ARG A 309 -1.71 -8.87 -27.93
N LEU A 310 -2.31 -9.69 -27.07
CA LEU A 310 -3.56 -10.41 -27.38
C LEU A 310 -4.70 -9.45 -27.70
N GLY A 311 -4.91 -8.40 -26.89
CA GLY A 311 -5.97 -7.41 -27.11
C GLY A 311 -5.82 -6.64 -28.42
N THR A 312 -4.59 -6.20 -28.75
CA THR A 312 -4.32 -5.51 -30.02
C THR A 312 -4.43 -6.44 -31.23
N ARG A 313 -4.00 -7.71 -31.12
CA ARG A 313 -4.17 -8.71 -32.18
C ARG A 313 -5.64 -9.05 -32.44
N ALA A 314 -6.44 -9.21 -31.38
CA ALA A 314 -7.87 -9.43 -31.50
C ALA A 314 -8.58 -8.24 -32.18
N ALA A 315 -8.24 -7.01 -31.81
CA ALA A 315 -8.77 -5.81 -32.45
C ALA A 315 -8.41 -5.74 -33.94
N TYR A 316 -7.17 -6.12 -34.31
CA TYR A 316 -6.75 -6.20 -35.72
C TYR A 316 -7.58 -7.21 -36.52
N LYS A 317 -7.87 -8.39 -35.96
CA LYS A 317 -8.71 -9.41 -36.62
C LYS A 317 -10.14 -8.93 -36.86
N VAL A 318 -10.75 -8.25 -35.87
CA VAL A 318 -12.09 -7.69 -36.03
C VAL A 318 -12.10 -6.60 -37.11
N LEU A 319 -11.10 -5.70 -37.12
CA LEU A 319 -11.03 -4.61 -38.09
C LEU A 319 -10.68 -5.08 -39.51
N SER A 320 -9.83 -6.08 -39.67
CA SER A 320 -9.47 -6.65 -40.98
C SER A 320 -10.65 -7.38 -41.63
N SER A 321 -11.60 -7.89 -40.84
CA SER A 321 -12.84 -8.49 -41.35
C SER A 321 -13.80 -7.50 -42.03
N LEU A 322 -13.62 -6.19 -41.78
CA LEU A 322 -14.36 -5.12 -42.48
C LEU A 322 -13.79 -4.85 -43.89
N THR A 323 -12.60 -5.35 -44.19
CA THR A 323 -11.93 -5.17 -45.48
C THR A 323 -12.28 -6.36 -46.39
N PRO A 324 -12.76 -6.13 -47.63
CA PRO A 324 -13.24 -7.21 -48.52
C PRO A 324 -12.17 -8.24 -48.92
N GLN A 325 -10.88 -7.94 -48.74
CA GLN A 325 -9.77 -8.86 -49.01
C GLN A 325 -9.28 -9.63 -47.78
N GLY A 326 -9.76 -9.30 -46.57
CA GLY A 326 -9.34 -9.95 -45.31
C GLY A 326 -7.87 -9.74 -44.92
N VAL A 327 -7.11 -8.95 -45.69
CA VAL A 327 -5.70 -8.66 -45.46
C VAL A 327 -5.53 -7.15 -45.31
N GLY A 328 -5.22 -6.72 -44.10
CA GLY A 328 -4.94 -5.32 -43.78
C GLY A 328 -6.14 -4.52 -43.28
N VAL A 329 -5.83 -3.46 -42.52
CA VAL A 329 -6.82 -2.54 -41.92
C VAL A 329 -6.71 -1.17 -42.56
N LYS A 330 -7.84 -0.53 -42.87
CA LYS A 330 -7.87 0.84 -43.40
C LYS A 330 -7.55 1.86 -42.30
N PRO A 331 -6.69 2.86 -42.55
CA PRO A 331 -6.36 3.91 -41.57
C PRO A 331 -7.61 4.67 -41.06
N GLN A 332 -8.60 4.88 -41.93
CA GLN A 332 -9.84 5.59 -41.60
C GLN A 332 -10.68 4.88 -40.52
N ASP A 333 -10.74 3.55 -40.57
CA ASP A 333 -11.49 2.77 -39.57
C ASP A 333 -10.75 2.82 -38.21
N VAL A 334 -9.42 2.80 -38.21
CA VAL A 334 -8.60 2.97 -37.00
C VAL A 334 -8.78 4.36 -36.38
N LEU A 335 -8.84 5.42 -37.21
CA LEU A 335 -9.09 6.78 -36.73
C LEU A 335 -10.46 6.92 -36.05
N GLN A 336 -11.51 6.32 -36.63
CA GLN A 336 -12.85 6.31 -36.01
C GLN A 336 -12.86 5.57 -34.67
N VAL A 337 -12.16 4.45 -34.57
CA VAL A 337 -12.00 3.69 -33.32
C VAL A 337 -11.25 4.51 -32.27
N LEU A 338 -10.08 5.06 -32.62
CA LEU A 338 -9.28 5.90 -31.72
C LEU A 338 -10.04 7.13 -31.23
N GLN A 339 -10.91 7.72 -32.07
CA GLN A 339 -11.75 8.84 -31.67
C GLN A 339 -12.74 8.46 -30.55
N LYS A 340 -13.24 7.23 -30.54
CA LYS A 340 -14.16 6.71 -29.52
C LYS A 340 -13.48 6.18 -28.25
N VAL A 341 -12.21 5.77 -28.33
CA VAL A 341 -11.44 5.23 -27.19
C VAL A 341 -11.17 6.32 -26.14
N GLN A 342 -11.35 5.96 -24.87
CA GLN A 342 -10.95 6.78 -23.72
C GLN A 342 -9.44 6.69 -23.48
N LEU A 343 -8.70 7.66 -24.00
CA LEU A 343 -7.24 7.79 -23.89
C LEU A 343 -6.87 9.22 -23.50
N ASP A 344 -5.67 9.39 -22.94
CA ASP A 344 -5.10 10.74 -22.75
C ASP A 344 -4.94 11.41 -24.12
N ASN A 345 -5.29 12.69 -24.21
CA ASN A 345 -5.37 13.40 -25.49
C ASN A 345 -4.02 13.43 -26.22
N ASP A 346 -2.92 13.55 -25.48
CA ASP A 346 -1.57 13.63 -26.02
C ASP A 346 -1.18 12.36 -26.82
N HIS A 347 -1.48 11.18 -26.26
CA HIS A 347 -1.21 9.91 -26.94
C HIS A 347 -2.13 9.68 -28.13
N LYS A 348 -3.38 10.13 -28.01
CA LYS A 348 -4.37 10.04 -29.07
C LYS A 348 -3.96 10.89 -30.28
N GLU A 349 -3.52 12.11 -30.05
CA GLU A 349 -3.03 13.02 -31.10
C GLU A 349 -1.77 12.46 -31.78
N ALA A 350 -0.79 11.96 -31.02
CA ALA A 350 0.44 11.38 -31.58
C ALA A 350 0.19 10.16 -32.48
N VAL A 351 -0.77 9.30 -32.09
CA VAL A 351 -1.16 8.14 -32.89
C VAL A 351 -2.00 8.56 -34.10
N MET A 352 -2.90 9.52 -33.94
CA MET A 352 -3.68 10.07 -35.05
C MET A 352 -2.79 10.73 -36.10
N GLU A 353 -1.77 11.50 -35.72
CA GLU A 353 -0.83 12.14 -36.66
C GLU A 353 -0.05 11.11 -37.48
N LYS A 354 0.44 10.04 -36.84
CA LYS A 354 1.09 8.91 -37.54
C LYS A 354 0.18 8.20 -38.52
N LEU A 355 -1.13 8.14 -38.25
CA LEU A 355 -2.12 7.54 -39.14
C LEU A 355 -2.52 8.47 -40.28
N HIS A 356 -2.59 9.79 -40.07
CA HIS A 356 -2.93 10.75 -41.13
C HIS A 356 -1.85 10.84 -42.23
N SER A 357 -0.60 10.52 -41.91
CA SER A 357 0.50 10.49 -42.88
C SER A 357 0.53 9.23 -43.76
N ARG A 358 -0.38 8.27 -43.57
CA ARG A 358 -0.40 6.99 -44.28
C ARG A 358 -1.76 6.68 -44.93
N ASP A 359 -1.74 6.42 -46.23
CA ASP A 359 -2.91 5.97 -47.00
C ASP A 359 -2.95 4.45 -47.26
N ALA A 360 -1.87 3.73 -46.96
CA ALA A 360 -1.76 2.28 -47.20
C ALA A 360 -2.47 1.44 -46.12
N LEU A 361 -2.87 0.22 -46.49
CA LEU A 361 -3.42 -0.78 -45.56
C LEU A 361 -2.36 -1.19 -44.53
N LEU A 362 -2.72 -1.20 -43.24
CA LEU A 362 -1.79 -1.60 -42.18
C LEU A 362 -1.71 -3.13 -42.08
N SER A 363 -0.48 -3.67 -42.06
CA SER A 363 -0.22 -5.07 -41.70
C SER A 363 -0.37 -5.30 -40.20
N ALA A 364 -0.41 -6.56 -39.76
CA ALA A 364 -0.54 -6.91 -38.34
C ALA A 364 0.62 -6.37 -37.50
N ASP A 365 1.86 -6.50 -37.98
CA ASP A 365 3.06 -6.00 -37.30
C ASP A 365 3.08 -4.47 -37.22
N GLU A 366 2.69 -3.79 -38.30
CA GLU A 366 2.60 -2.33 -38.32
C GLU A 366 1.52 -1.82 -37.36
N PHE A 367 0.37 -2.51 -37.30
CA PHE A 367 -0.70 -2.21 -36.37
C PHE A 367 -0.24 -2.39 -34.93
N GLN A 368 0.47 -3.47 -34.59
CA GLN A 368 1.00 -3.68 -33.24
C GLN A 368 2.06 -2.62 -32.86
N LYS A 369 2.97 -2.28 -33.77
CA LYS A 369 3.98 -1.22 -33.56
C LYS A 369 3.37 0.16 -33.36
N LEU A 370 2.17 0.41 -33.88
CA LEU A 370 1.43 1.64 -33.61
C LEU A 370 1.17 1.81 -32.11
N PHE A 371 0.74 0.72 -31.45
CA PHE A 371 0.43 0.72 -30.03
C PHE A 371 1.67 0.78 -29.12
N ASP A 372 2.87 0.50 -29.62
CA ASP A 372 4.12 0.75 -28.88
C ASP A 372 4.33 2.26 -28.62
N THR A 373 3.67 3.14 -29.39
CA THR A 373 3.72 4.59 -29.15
C THR A 373 3.10 4.97 -27.80
N PHE A 374 2.14 4.19 -27.29
CA PHE A 374 1.53 4.41 -25.97
C PHE A 374 2.52 4.21 -24.81
N ASP A 375 3.61 3.47 -25.02
CA ASP A 375 4.63 3.27 -23.98
C ASP A 375 5.48 4.53 -23.75
N LYS A 376 5.57 5.38 -24.78
CA LYS A 376 6.34 6.62 -24.73
C LYS A 376 5.51 7.66 -23.97
N ARG A 377 5.99 8.11 -22.82
CA ARG A 377 5.39 9.26 -22.13
C ARG A 377 5.72 10.53 -22.93
N VAL A 378 4.69 11.24 -23.34
CA VAL A 378 4.81 12.62 -23.79
C VAL A 378 5.03 13.46 -22.53
N THR A 379 6.24 13.97 -22.33
CA THR A 379 6.45 15.03 -21.34
C THR A 379 5.71 16.26 -21.82
N LYS A 380 4.63 16.65 -21.12
CA LYS A 380 3.95 17.92 -21.35
C LYS A 380 4.98 19.03 -21.24
N GLU A 381 5.21 19.76 -22.33
CA GLU A 381 6.01 20.96 -22.31
C GLU A 381 5.36 21.96 -21.35
N HIS A 382 6.18 22.65 -20.54
CA HIS A 382 5.65 23.68 -19.65
C HIS A 382 4.90 24.73 -20.46
N PRO A 383 3.73 25.19 -19.99
CA PRO A 383 2.96 26.19 -20.72
C PRO A 383 3.82 27.44 -20.98
N PRO A 384 3.64 28.11 -22.13
CA PRO A 384 4.42 29.29 -22.46
C PRO A 384 4.22 30.38 -21.41
N ARG A 385 5.30 31.11 -21.11
CA ARG A 385 5.26 32.18 -20.11
C ARG A 385 4.35 33.32 -20.57
N PRO A 386 3.62 34.00 -19.67
CA PRO A 386 2.79 35.14 -20.05
C PRO A 386 3.66 36.26 -20.65
N GLU A 387 3.22 36.83 -21.76
CA GLU A 387 3.92 37.93 -22.44
C GLU A 387 3.37 39.27 -21.96
N TYR A 388 4.21 40.05 -21.26
CA TYR A 388 3.84 41.37 -20.76
C TYR A 388 4.25 42.48 -21.74
N GLN A 389 3.34 43.43 -21.97
CA GLN A 389 3.59 44.58 -22.84
C GLN A 389 4.52 45.63 -22.21
N SER A 390 4.57 45.73 -20.87
CA SER A 390 5.39 46.74 -20.19
C SER A 390 6.85 46.26 -20.00
N PRO A 391 7.85 47.15 -20.17
CA PRO A 391 9.26 46.79 -20.01
C PRO A 391 9.61 46.42 -18.57
N PHE A 392 8.90 47.00 -17.59
CA PHE A 392 9.07 46.69 -16.17
C PHE A 392 8.68 45.24 -15.85
N LEU A 393 7.52 44.78 -16.33
CA LEU A 393 7.04 43.41 -16.08
C LEU A 393 7.91 42.36 -16.78
N ARG A 394 8.46 42.69 -17.96
CA ARG A 394 9.42 41.83 -18.65
C ARG A 394 10.75 41.71 -17.89
N SER A 395 11.23 42.81 -17.32
CA SER A 395 12.42 42.81 -16.45
C SER A 395 12.19 41.99 -15.17
N ALA A 396 11.02 42.16 -14.54
CA ALA A 396 10.61 41.38 -13.36
C ALA A 396 10.53 39.87 -13.68
N GLN A 397 9.93 39.50 -14.81
CA GLN A 397 9.85 38.11 -15.27
C GLN A 397 11.23 37.48 -15.50
N PHE A 398 12.19 38.26 -16.04
CA PHE A 398 13.56 37.81 -16.21
C PHE A 398 14.27 37.59 -14.86
N LEU A 399 14.11 38.53 -13.92
CA LEU A 399 14.72 38.46 -12.60
C LEU A 399 14.16 37.31 -11.75
N PHE A 400 12.84 37.16 -11.67
CA PHE A 400 12.18 36.16 -10.83
C PHE A 400 12.16 34.76 -11.46
N GLY A 401 12.37 34.65 -12.78
CA GLY A 401 12.60 33.39 -13.47
C GLY A 401 14.05 32.89 -13.38
N HIS A 402 14.96 33.65 -12.73
CA HIS A 402 16.36 33.28 -12.65
C HIS A 402 16.61 32.20 -11.58
N ARG A 403 17.50 31.24 -11.86
CA ARG A 403 17.83 30.12 -10.96
C ARG A 403 18.33 30.55 -9.57
N TYR A 404 18.90 31.75 -9.47
CA TYR A 404 19.34 32.33 -8.18
C TYR A 404 18.17 32.64 -7.24
N PHE A 405 16.98 32.93 -7.79
CA PHE A 405 15.80 33.17 -6.97
C PHE A 405 15.38 31.92 -6.19
N ASP A 406 15.51 30.74 -6.80
CA ASP A 406 15.26 29.46 -6.10
C ASP A 406 16.32 29.17 -5.04
N TYR A 407 17.59 29.51 -5.29
CA TYR A 407 18.66 29.40 -4.28
C TYR A 407 18.44 30.35 -3.10
N LEU A 408 17.95 31.57 -3.36
CA LEU A 408 17.57 32.52 -2.32
C LEU A 408 16.44 31.96 -1.44
N GLY A 409 15.38 31.41 -2.05
CA GLY A 409 14.29 30.77 -1.30
C GLY A 409 14.78 29.59 -0.46
N ASN A 410 15.71 28.78 -0.99
CA ASN A 410 16.32 27.68 -0.24
C ASN A 410 17.19 28.18 0.94
N LEU A 411 17.94 29.27 0.74
CA LEU A 411 18.73 29.90 1.81
C LEU A 411 17.82 30.43 2.94
N MET A 412 16.71 31.08 2.59
CA MET A 412 15.73 31.56 3.56
C MET A 412 15.03 30.43 4.30
N ALA A 413 14.70 29.33 3.61
CA ALA A 413 14.15 28.13 4.24
C ALA A 413 15.14 27.48 5.22
N LEU A 414 16.42 27.39 4.85
CA LEU A 414 17.48 26.90 5.73
C LEU A 414 17.68 27.82 6.95
N GLY A 415 17.68 29.14 6.72
CA GLY A 415 17.75 30.13 7.79
C GLY A 415 16.62 29.98 8.80
N ASN A 416 15.37 29.85 8.32
CA ASN A 416 14.20 29.63 9.16
C ASN A 416 14.32 28.32 9.97
N LEU A 417 14.77 27.22 9.35
CA LEU A 417 14.99 25.96 10.06
C LEU A 417 16.03 26.10 11.19
N VAL A 418 17.14 26.81 10.93
CA VAL A 418 18.17 27.07 11.94
C VAL A 418 17.60 27.92 13.07
N THR A 419 16.82 28.96 12.76
CA THR A 419 16.13 29.79 13.75
C THR A 419 15.24 28.93 14.66
N ILE A 420 14.36 28.10 14.10
CA ILE A 420 13.49 27.20 14.88
C ILE A 420 14.31 26.22 15.72
N CYS A 421 15.38 25.65 15.16
CA CYS A 421 16.24 24.72 15.89
C CYS A 421 16.87 25.38 17.13
N VAL A 422 17.39 26.61 16.98
CA VAL A 422 17.99 27.37 18.09
C VAL A 422 16.94 27.69 19.15
N PHE A 423 15.76 28.20 18.77
CA PHE A 423 14.69 28.50 19.74
C PHE A 423 14.18 27.24 20.43
N LEU A 424 13.97 26.13 19.71
CA LEU A 424 13.55 24.86 20.30
C LEU A 424 14.54 24.35 21.35
N VAL A 425 15.85 24.50 21.10
CA VAL A 425 16.90 24.12 22.06
C VAL A 425 16.93 25.07 23.26
N LEU A 426 16.79 26.39 23.05
CA LEU A 426 16.77 27.37 24.15
C LEU A 426 15.53 27.21 25.03
N ASP A 427 14.37 26.93 24.43
CA ASP A 427 13.09 26.81 25.13
C ASP A 427 12.90 25.43 25.77
N ALA A 428 13.71 24.43 25.41
CA ALA A 428 13.60 23.06 25.93
C ALA A 428 13.71 22.99 27.46
N ASP A 429 14.62 23.77 28.04
CA ASP A 429 14.89 23.78 29.49
C ASP A 429 14.02 24.79 30.26
N ILE A 430 13.30 25.66 29.55
CA ILE A 430 12.47 26.72 30.13
C ILE A 430 11.02 26.25 30.25
N ARG A 431 10.39 26.49 31.40
CA ARG A 431 8.98 26.18 31.63
C ARG A 431 8.08 26.95 30.67
N PRO A 432 6.98 26.36 30.17
CA PRO A 432 6.13 27.00 29.15
C PRO A 432 5.52 28.34 29.58
N GLU A 433 5.39 28.59 30.89
CA GLU A 433 4.84 29.83 31.45
C GLU A 433 5.83 31.01 31.46
N ASP A 434 7.13 30.70 31.32
CA ASP A 434 8.25 31.65 31.40
C ASP A 434 8.95 31.85 30.04
N ARG A 435 8.39 31.29 28.96
CA ARG A 435 8.94 31.41 27.60
C ARG A 435 8.59 32.76 26.98
N ASP A 436 9.59 33.44 26.45
CA ASP A 436 9.44 34.71 25.73
C ASP A 436 9.27 34.47 24.22
N ASP A 437 8.06 34.09 23.80
CA ASP A 437 7.75 33.75 22.40
C ASP A 437 7.71 34.97 21.45
N PHE A 438 7.99 36.17 21.96
CA PHE A 438 7.90 37.43 21.22
C PHE A 438 8.79 37.46 19.96
N VAL A 439 10.06 37.08 20.11
CA VAL A 439 11.02 37.11 18.99
C VAL A 439 10.66 36.06 17.95
N LEU A 440 10.22 34.89 18.40
CA LEU A 440 9.81 33.79 17.53
C LEU A 440 8.57 34.15 16.69
N GLY A 441 7.57 34.80 17.29
CA GLY A 441 6.39 35.30 16.58
C GLY A 441 6.74 36.32 15.49
N ILE A 442 7.63 37.28 15.79
CA ILE A 442 8.08 38.27 14.79
C ILE A 442 8.81 37.57 13.63
N LEU A 443 9.75 36.67 13.94
CA LEU A 443 10.50 35.95 12.92
C LEU A 443 9.58 35.09 12.05
N ASN A 444 8.63 34.38 12.65
CA ASN A 444 7.63 33.59 11.93
C ASN A 444 6.80 34.48 10.98
N CYS A 445 6.30 35.63 11.44
CA CYS A 445 5.59 36.58 10.60
C CYS A 445 6.45 37.08 9.43
N VAL A 446 7.72 37.42 9.67
CA VAL A 446 8.65 37.89 8.62
C VAL A 446 8.92 36.80 7.58
N PHE A 447 9.17 35.57 8.01
CA PHE A 447 9.39 34.45 7.10
C PHE A 447 8.14 34.11 6.28
N ILE A 448 6.96 34.05 6.90
CA ILE A 448 5.70 33.77 6.21
C ILE A 448 5.37 34.86 5.19
N LEU A 449 5.60 36.12 5.52
CA LEU A 449 5.44 37.23 4.58
C LEU A 449 6.43 37.13 3.40
N TYR A 450 7.68 36.76 3.66
CA TYR A 450 8.65 36.47 2.60
C TYR A 450 8.17 35.34 1.68
N TYR A 451 7.62 34.26 2.24
CA TYR A 451 7.12 33.13 1.45
C TYR A 451 5.90 33.48 0.61
N LEU A 452 4.97 34.27 1.16
CA LEU A 452 3.85 34.82 0.40
C LEU A 452 4.35 35.66 -0.77
N LEU A 453 5.35 36.52 -0.52
CA LEU A 453 5.96 37.33 -1.56
C LEU A 453 6.65 36.45 -2.62
N GLU A 454 7.43 35.44 -2.22
CA GLU A 454 8.06 34.49 -3.14
C GLU A 454 7.01 33.80 -4.04
N MET A 455 5.92 33.32 -3.46
CA MET A 455 4.82 32.68 -4.18
C MET A 455 4.16 33.64 -5.18
N LEU A 456 3.80 34.85 -4.75
CA LEU A 456 3.19 35.86 -5.60
C LEU A 456 4.10 36.21 -6.78
N LEU A 457 5.39 36.45 -6.52
CA LEU A 457 6.37 36.76 -7.55
C LEU A 457 6.54 35.62 -8.56
N LYS A 458 6.54 34.36 -8.11
CA LYS A 458 6.60 33.18 -9.01
C LYS A 458 5.33 33.03 -9.85
N VAL A 459 4.15 33.25 -9.26
CA VAL A 459 2.88 33.22 -9.98
C VAL A 459 2.81 34.34 -11.02
N PHE A 460 3.35 35.53 -10.71
CA PHE A 460 3.47 36.61 -11.69
C PHE A 460 4.48 36.30 -12.80
N ALA A 461 5.63 35.68 -12.50
CA ALA A 461 6.64 35.39 -13.52
C ALA A 461 6.25 34.24 -14.47
N LEU A 462 5.66 33.17 -13.94
CA LEU A 462 5.33 31.95 -14.67
C LEU A 462 3.86 31.87 -15.12
N GLY A 463 2.99 32.70 -14.56
CA GLY A 463 1.53 32.55 -14.66
C GLY A 463 0.99 31.46 -13.74
N LEU A 464 -0.30 31.50 -13.44
CA LEU A 464 -0.97 30.54 -12.55
C LEU A 464 -0.85 29.09 -13.06
N LEU A 465 -1.07 28.89 -14.36
CA LEU A 465 -0.96 27.57 -14.98
C LEU A 465 0.48 27.05 -15.03
N GLY A 466 1.46 27.93 -15.28
CA GLY A 466 2.88 27.57 -15.25
C GLY A 466 3.37 27.22 -13.86
N TYR A 467 2.86 27.90 -12.83
CA TYR A 467 3.16 27.57 -11.43
C TYR A 467 2.59 26.19 -11.03
N LEU A 468 1.31 25.93 -11.35
CA LEU A 468 0.64 24.67 -11.03
C LEU A 468 1.19 23.45 -11.81
N ALA A 469 1.83 23.67 -12.96
CA ALA A 469 2.45 22.60 -13.73
C ALA A 469 3.65 21.95 -13.02
N SER A 470 4.32 22.67 -12.10
CA SER A 470 5.53 22.19 -11.42
C SER A 470 5.19 21.63 -10.03
N PRO A 471 5.38 20.32 -9.75
CA PRO A 471 4.93 19.70 -8.49
C PRO A 471 5.65 20.25 -7.26
N SER A 472 6.92 20.64 -7.39
CA SER A 472 7.67 21.28 -6.29
C SER A 472 7.09 22.64 -5.91
N ASN A 473 6.58 23.40 -6.89
CA ASN A 473 5.96 24.70 -6.65
C ASN A 473 4.57 24.52 -6.03
N VAL A 474 3.80 23.51 -6.46
CA VAL A 474 2.50 23.17 -5.85
C VAL A 474 2.66 22.82 -4.37
N PHE A 475 3.66 22.00 -4.01
CA PHE A 475 3.95 21.66 -2.62
C PHE A 475 4.31 22.89 -1.77
N ASP A 476 5.20 23.75 -2.27
CA ASP A 476 5.65 24.97 -1.56
C ASP A 476 4.53 26.02 -1.44
N GLY A 477 3.69 26.15 -2.47
CA GLY A 477 2.52 27.02 -2.46
C GLY A 477 1.46 26.54 -1.46
N LEU A 478 1.14 25.24 -1.45
CA LEU A 478 0.21 24.66 -0.49
C LEU A 478 0.69 24.87 0.95
N LEU A 479 1.96 24.59 1.23
CA LEU A 479 2.53 24.80 2.56
C LEU A 479 2.51 26.28 2.98
N THR A 480 2.81 27.19 2.04
CA THR A 480 2.74 28.64 2.28
C THR A 480 1.32 29.10 2.61
N ILE A 481 0.30 28.58 1.92
CA ILE A 481 -1.10 28.90 2.19
C ILE A 481 -1.53 28.39 3.57
N VAL A 482 -1.18 27.15 3.93
CA VAL A 482 -1.51 26.59 5.25
C VAL A 482 -0.83 27.39 6.37
N LEU A 483 0.46 27.71 6.20
CA LEU A 483 1.20 28.54 7.16
C LEU A 483 0.59 29.95 7.30
N LEU A 484 0.18 30.56 6.20
CA LEU A 484 -0.47 31.87 6.21
C LEU A 484 -1.81 31.83 6.94
N VAL A 485 -2.64 30.80 6.71
CA VAL A 485 -3.93 30.63 7.42
C VAL A 485 -3.71 30.47 8.92
N LEU A 486 -2.71 29.65 9.32
CA LEU A 486 -2.36 29.49 10.71
C LEU A 486 -1.89 30.80 11.34
N GLU A 487 -1.01 31.55 10.67
CA GLU A 487 -0.50 32.83 11.18
C GLU A 487 -1.58 33.92 11.26
N ILE A 488 -2.48 33.99 10.28
CA ILE A 488 -3.62 34.91 10.35
C ILE A 488 -4.55 34.50 11.49
N SER A 489 -4.76 33.20 11.71
CA SER A 489 -5.59 32.72 12.82
C SER A 489 -4.98 33.03 14.19
N THR A 490 -3.65 32.93 14.34
CA THR A 490 -2.95 33.29 15.58
C THR A 490 -3.02 34.80 15.83
N LEU A 491 -2.75 35.62 14.82
CA LEU A 491 -2.86 37.08 14.91
C LEU A 491 -4.29 37.56 15.19
N ALA A 492 -5.30 36.89 14.63
CA ALA A 492 -6.71 37.24 14.84
C ALA A 492 -7.17 36.95 16.28
N VAL A 493 -6.74 35.81 16.86
CA VAL A 493 -7.14 35.40 18.21
C VAL A 493 -6.33 36.13 19.29
N TYR A 494 -5.02 36.25 19.12
CA TYR A 494 -4.12 36.71 20.17
C TYR A 494 -3.58 38.13 19.97
N HIS A 495 -3.93 38.79 18.86
CA HIS A 495 -3.42 40.10 18.48
C HIS A 495 -1.91 40.10 18.17
N PHE A 496 -1.37 41.27 17.81
CA PHE A 496 0.03 41.40 17.42
C PHE A 496 0.99 41.11 18.60
N PRO A 497 2.10 40.36 18.39
CA PRO A 497 3.04 40.04 19.47
C PRO A 497 3.59 41.31 20.13
N HIS A 498 3.53 41.39 21.46
CA HIS A 498 4.09 42.49 22.24
C HIS A 498 5.00 41.98 23.38
N PRO A 499 5.91 42.82 23.93
CA PRO A 499 6.74 42.42 25.07
C PRO A 499 5.86 42.07 26.28
N GLY A 500 6.13 40.94 26.96
CA GLY A 500 5.35 40.47 28.10
C GLY A 500 4.00 39.84 27.76
N TRP A 501 3.80 39.37 26.53
CA TRP A 501 2.57 38.74 26.05
C TRP A 501 2.33 37.40 26.73
N LYS A 502 1.39 37.38 27.69
CA LYS A 502 0.85 36.17 28.31
C LYS A 502 -0.63 36.05 27.94
N PRO A 503 -0.96 35.37 26.84
CA PRO A 503 -2.35 35.23 26.42
C PRO A 503 -3.09 34.30 27.39
N GLU A 504 -4.20 34.79 27.96
CA GLU A 504 -5.17 33.91 28.60
C GLU A 504 -5.72 32.92 27.54
N MET A 505 -5.95 31.67 27.95
CA MET A 505 -6.44 30.58 27.07
C MET A 505 -7.86 30.89 26.56
N LEU A 506 -7.99 31.76 25.57
CA LEU A 506 -9.26 32.11 24.93
C LEU A 506 -9.30 31.49 23.51
N GLY A 507 -9.58 30.19 23.42
CA GLY A 507 -9.67 29.48 22.15
C GLY A 507 -9.85 27.96 22.30
N LEU A 508 -10.27 27.30 21.21
CA LEU A 508 -10.46 25.84 21.12
C LEU A 508 -9.12 25.08 21.01
N LEU A 509 -8.05 25.78 20.62
CA LEU A 509 -6.65 25.33 20.58
C LEU A 509 -5.80 26.39 21.30
N SER A 510 -4.87 25.96 22.16
CA SER A 510 -3.98 26.88 22.88
C SER A 510 -3.03 27.61 21.91
N LEU A 511 -2.59 28.84 22.23
CA LEU A 511 -1.58 29.56 21.46
C LEU A 511 -0.35 28.68 21.24
N TRP A 512 0.02 27.93 22.28
CA TRP A 512 1.11 26.96 22.27
C TRP A 512 0.91 25.82 21.28
N ASP A 513 -0.32 25.33 21.11
CA ASP A 513 -0.62 24.29 20.13
C ASP A 513 -0.56 24.84 18.71
N MET A 514 -1.01 26.07 18.49
CA MET A 514 -0.96 26.75 17.19
C MET A 514 0.48 27.09 16.79
N THR A 515 1.31 27.62 17.70
CA THR A 515 2.72 27.89 17.42
C THR A 515 3.51 26.60 17.22
N ARG A 516 3.23 25.55 17.99
CA ARG A 516 3.82 24.22 17.78
C ARG A 516 3.46 23.65 16.41
N LEU A 517 2.19 23.74 16.01
CA LEU A 517 1.73 23.27 14.70
C LEU A 517 2.40 24.06 13.56
N ALA A 518 2.49 25.38 13.68
CA ALA A 518 3.20 26.23 12.73
C ALA A 518 4.69 25.86 12.64
N ASN A 519 5.36 25.67 13.77
CA ASN A 519 6.77 25.25 13.82
C ASN A 519 6.98 23.86 13.20
N MET A 520 6.08 22.90 13.42
CA MET A 520 6.11 21.58 12.75
C MET A 520 5.97 21.71 11.23
N LEU A 521 5.08 22.58 10.74
CA LEU A 521 4.91 22.84 9.31
C LEU A 521 6.10 23.58 8.69
N ILE A 522 6.75 24.48 9.43
CA ILE A 522 8.00 25.12 9.00
C ILE A 522 9.09 24.06 8.81
N VAL A 523 9.19 23.06 9.70
CA VAL A 523 10.15 21.95 9.54
C VAL A 523 9.89 21.14 8.27
N PHE A 524 8.62 20.88 7.91
CA PHE A 524 8.27 20.21 6.65
C PHE A 524 8.76 20.98 5.41
N ARG A 525 8.97 22.30 5.50
CA ARG A 525 9.51 23.10 4.39
C ARG A 525 10.92 22.69 3.99
N PHE A 526 11.70 22.12 4.90
CA PHE A 526 13.03 21.56 4.59
C PHE A 526 12.97 20.51 3.48
N LEU A 527 11.84 19.81 3.31
CA LEU A 527 11.65 18.84 2.24
C LEU A 527 11.83 19.45 0.84
N ARG A 528 11.65 20.77 0.65
CA ARG A 528 11.94 21.47 -0.62
C ARG A 528 13.42 21.40 -1.02
N ILE A 529 14.34 21.28 -0.05
CA ILE A 529 15.77 21.20 -0.31
C ILE A 529 16.16 19.82 -0.86
N ILE A 530 15.45 18.76 -0.47
CA ILE A 530 15.79 17.36 -0.82
C ILE A 530 15.83 17.15 -2.36
N PRO A 531 14.83 17.57 -3.17
CA PRO A 531 14.88 17.45 -4.62
C PRO A 531 15.96 18.30 -5.30
N SER A 532 16.48 19.34 -4.64
CA SER A 532 17.50 20.23 -5.23
C SER A 532 18.89 19.58 -5.30
N MET A 533 19.15 18.60 -4.43
CA MET A 533 20.42 17.85 -4.38
C MET A 533 20.32 16.61 -5.26
N LYS A 534 21.19 16.51 -6.29
CA LYS A 534 21.17 15.41 -7.27
C LYS A 534 21.15 14.02 -6.62
N LEU A 535 21.93 13.80 -5.56
CA LEU A 535 21.98 12.51 -4.86
C LEU A 535 20.66 12.20 -4.13
N MET A 536 20.12 13.16 -3.38
CA MET A 536 18.91 12.98 -2.57
C MET A 536 17.64 12.95 -3.41
N ALA A 537 17.59 13.68 -4.53
CA ALA A 537 16.49 13.63 -5.49
C ALA A 537 16.29 12.21 -6.06
N VAL A 538 17.40 11.48 -6.24
CA VAL A 538 17.36 10.09 -6.67
C VAL A 538 16.73 9.23 -5.60
N VAL A 539 17.20 9.31 -4.35
CA VAL A 539 16.63 8.53 -3.25
C VAL A 539 15.15 8.85 -3.05
N ALA A 540 14.76 10.12 -3.12
CA ALA A 540 13.37 10.53 -2.98
C ALA A 540 12.49 9.99 -4.13
N SER A 541 12.95 10.09 -5.38
CA SER A 541 12.21 9.54 -6.53
C SER A 541 12.14 8.02 -6.50
N THR A 542 13.17 7.31 -6.03
CA THR A 542 13.12 5.85 -5.88
C THR A 542 12.10 5.43 -4.82
N ILE A 543 12.05 6.12 -3.67
CA ILE A 543 11.05 5.86 -2.62
C ILE A 543 9.63 6.14 -3.10
N LEU A 544 9.38 7.28 -3.78
CA LEU A 544 8.04 7.62 -4.26
C LEU A 544 7.52 6.62 -5.31
N ASP A 545 8.40 6.14 -6.18
CA ASP A 545 8.05 5.09 -7.14
C ASP A 545 7.83 3.74 -6.47
N LEU A 546 8.61 3.42 -5.44
CA LEU A 546 8.44 2.20 -4.65
C LEU A 546 7.04 2.19 -4.01
N ILE A 547 6.60 3.29 -3.39
CA ILE A 547 5.27 3.40 -2.76
C ILE A 547 4.15 3.06 -3.77
N LYS A 548 4.25 3.49 -5.03
CA LYS A 548 3.26 3.16 -6.07
C LYS A 548 3.22 1.65 -6.35
N ASN A 549 4.38 1.01 -6.43
CA ASN A 549 4.49 -0.43 -6.65
C ASN A 549 4.02 -1.24 -5.42
N MET A 550 4.16 -0.68 -4.23
CA MET A 550 3.81 -1.34 -2.97
C MET A 550 2.32 -1.26 -2.61
N ARG A 551 1.48 -0.55 -3.38
CA ARG A 551 0.03 -0.45 -3.10
C ARG A 551 -0.63 -1.81 -2.97
N ALA A 552 -0.29 -2.78 -3.84
CA ALA A 552 -0.84 -4.13 -3.79
C ALA A 552 -0.42 -4.87 -2.50
N PHE A 553 0.86 -4.77 -2.11
CA PHE A 553 1.39 -5.40 -0.90
C PHE A 553 0.87 -4.76 0.39
N GLY A 554 0.72 -3.44 0.41
CA GLY A 554 0.07 -2.72 1.50
C GLY A 554 -1.39 -3.14 1.69
N GLY A 555 -2.10 -3.44 0.59
CA GLY A 555 -3.45 -4.01 0.65
C GLY A 555 -3.50 -5.37 1.35
N ILE A 556 -2.56 -6.28 1.04
CA ILE A 556 -2.46 -7.59 1.71
C ILE A 556 -2.18 -7.40 3.20
N LEU A 557 -1.26 -6.49 3.57
CA LEU A 557 -0.98 -6.18 4.96
C LEU A 557 -2.22 -5.71 5.71
N LEU A 558 -2.96 -4.77 5.10
CA LEU A 558 -4.18 -4.21 5.69
C LEU A 558 -5.21 -5.31 5.99
N VAL A 559 -5.41 -6.26 5.07
CA VAL A 559 -6.31 -7.40 5.27
C VAL A 559 -5.86 -8.28 6.44
N VAL A 560 -4.56 -8.57 6.53
CA VAL A 560 -4.01 -9.38 7.63
C VAL A 560 -4.20 -8.67 8.99
N TYR A 561 -3.92 -7.37 9.06
CA TYR A 561 -4.20 -6.57 10.27
C TYR A 561 -5.68 -6.59 10.64
N TYR A 562 -6.57 -6.44 9.67
CA TYR A 562 -8.02 -6.41 9.89
C TYR A 562 -8.53 -7.72 10.50
N VAL A 563 -8.14 -8.87 9.94
CA VAL A 563 -8.54 -10.19 10.45
C VAL A 563 -8.04 -10.41 11.87
N PHE A 564 -6.75 -10.14 12.13
CA PHE A 564 -6.19 -10.32 13.48
C PHE A 564 -6.76 -9.32 14.49
N ALA A 565 -7.06 -8.08 14.09
CA ALA A 565 -7.67 -7.10 14.98
C ALA A 565 -9.06 -7.56 15.44
N ILE A 566 -9.91 -8.03 14.52
CA ILE A 566 -11.25 -8.54 14.87
C ILE A 566 -11.16 -9.78 15.78
N ILE A 567 -10.28 -10.73 15.45
CA ILE A 567 -10.04 -11.91 16.30
C ILE A 567 -9.55 -11.45 17.69
N GLY A 568 -8.61 -10.51 17.76
CA GLY A 568 -8.09 -9.97 19.01
C GLY A 568 -9.15 -9.30 19.87
N ILE A 569 -10.03 -8.49 19.28
CA ILE A 569 -11.16 -7.87 20.00
C ILE A 569 -12.10 -8.96 20.52
N SER A 570 -12.44 -9.95 19.70
CA SER A 570 -13.35 -11.03 20.12
C SER A 570 -12.80 -11.88 21.28
N LEU A 571 -11.47 -12.04 21.38
CA LEU A 571 -10.81 -12.85 22.40
C LEU A 571 -10.43 -12.07 23.66
N PHE A 572 -10.08 -10.78 23.53
CA PHE A 572 -9.37 -10.02 24.57
C PHE A 572 -10.07 -8.73 25.02
N ARG A 573 -11.29 -8.46 24.53
CA ARG A 573 -12.06 -7.27 24.91
C ARG A 573 -12.40 -7.28 26.41
N GLY A 574 -12.15 -6.16 27.09
CA GLY A 574 -12.50 -5.96 28.50
C GLY A 574 -11.65 -6.77 29.49
N VAL A 575 -10.59 -7.41 29.02
CA VAL A 575 -9.70 -8.24 29.84
C VAL A 575 -8.73 -7.40 30.67
N VAL A 576 -8.26 -6.28 30.13
CA VAL A 576 -7.32 -5.39 30.81
C VAL A 576 -8.12 -4.40 31.66
N VAL A 577 -8.22 -4.67 32.96
CA VAL A 577 -9.01 -3.87 33.91
C VAL A 577 -8.10 -3.17 34.93
N LEU A 578 -8.52 -2.01 35.45
CA LEU A 578 -7.79 -1.31 36.50
C LEU A 578 -7.56 -2.21 37.74
N PRO A 579 -6.40 -2.07 38.40
CA PRO A 579 -6.07 -2.82 39.61
C PRO A 579 -7.11 -2.70 40.73
N ALA A 580 -7.84 -1.58 40.83
CA ALA A 580 -8.85 -1.39 41.88
C ALA A 580 -10.04 -2.37 41.79
N ASN A 581 -10.29 -2.96 40.60
CA ASN A 581 -11.43 -3.84 40.35
C ASN A 581 -11.03 -5.31 40.15
N SER A 582 -9.73 -5.63 40.14
CA SER A 582 -9.24 -6.99 39.91
C SER A 582 -8.82 -7.66 41.22
N SER A 583 -9.28 -8.90 41.44
CA SER A 583 -8.87 -9.75 42.57
C SER A 583 -7.40 -10.21 42.51
N LEU A 584 -6.64 -9.68 41.56
CA LEU A 584 -5.23 -9.95 41.29
C LEU A 584 -4.33 -8.75 41.66
N ALA A 585 -4.91 -7.67 42.21
CA ALA A 585 -4.14 -6.55 42.70
C ALA A 585 -3.23 -7.01 43.85
N PRO A 586 -1.91 -6.78 43.78
CA PRO A 586 -1.00 -7.17 44.85
C PRO A 586 -1.32 -6.38 46.12
N ASP A 587 -1.52 -7.09 47.24
CA ASP A 587 -1.85 -6.55 48.57
C ASP A 587 -0.85 -5.51 49.11
N ASN A 588 0.31 -5.34 48.45
CA ASN A 588 1.33 -4.33 48.73
C ASN A 588 1.63 -3.50 47.46
N GLY A 589 0.78 -2.52 47.18
CA GLY A 589 1.00 -1.21 46.50
C GLY A 589 2.03 -0.97 45.38
N SER A 590 2.82 -1.91 44.89
CA SER A 590 3.71 -1.71 43.74
C SER A 590 3.80 -2.96 42.87
N ALA A 591 3.53 -2.79 41.58
CA ALA A 591 3.72 -3.83 40.58
C ALA A 591 5.20 -4.22 40.46
N PRO A 592 5.53 -5.49 40.14
CA PRO A 592 6.91 -5.93 40.01
C PRO A 592 7.63 -5.14 38.91
N CYS A 593 8.92 -4.86 39.11
CA CYS A 593 9.70 -4.11 38.12
C CYS A 593 9.80 -4.85 36.78
N GLY A 594 9.58 -4.18 35.65
CA GLY A 594 9.55 -4.74 34.30
C GLY A 594 8.21 -5.33 33.86
N SER A 595 7.16 -5.19 34.69
CA SER A 595 5.81 -5.68 34.37
C SER A 595 5.01 -4.70 33.51
N TYR A 596 3.94 -5.22 32.89
CA TYR A 596 3.00 -4.46 32.06
C TYR A 596 2.42 -3.26 32.81
N GLU A 597 2.10 -3.43 34.10
CA GLU A 597 1.51 -2.41 34.95
C GLU A 597 2.51 -1.30 35.30
N GLN A 598 3.77 -1.65 35.56
CA GLN A 598 4.82 -0.69 35.90
C GLN A 598 5.28 0.12 34.68
N LEU A 599 5.33 -0.50 33.50
CA LEU A 599 5.69 0.17 32.24
C LEU A 599 4.56 1.03 31.67
N GLU A 600 3.41 1.07 32.33
CA GLU A 600 2.22 1.82 31.92
C GLU A 600 1.68 1.44 30.54
N TYR A 601 1.70 0.15 30.19
CA TYR A 601 1.25 -0.34 28.88
C TYR A 601 -0.27 -0.41 28.71
N TRP A 602 -1.04 0.19 29.63
CA TRP A 602 -2.51 0.19 29.69
C TRP A 602 -3.22 0.66 28.41
N ALA A 603 -2.58 1.51 27.60
CA ALA A 603 -3.12 1.97 26.32
C ALA A 603 -3.09 0.88 25.22
N ASN A 604 -2.30 -0.17 25.40
CA ASN A 604 -2.17 -1.29 24.48
C ASN A 604 -3.11 -2.43 24.88
N ASN A 605 -4.37 -2.30 24.48
CA ASN A 605 -5.43 -3.28 24.72
C ASN A 605 -6.12 -3.66 23.40
N PHE A 606 -7.14 -4.51 23.51
CA PHE A 606 -8.00 -4.96 22.40
C PHE A 606 -9.47 -4.56 22.64
N ASP A 607 -9.68 -3.43 23.31
CA ASP A 607 -11.03 -2.97 23.67
C ASP A 607 -11.76 -2.31 22.50
N ASP A 608 -11.01 -1.76 21.54
CA ASP A 608 -11.51 -1.11 20.34
C ASP A 608 -10.60 -1.37 19.13
N PHE A 609 -11.11 -1.14 17.92
CA PHE A 609 -10.40 -1.43 16.68
C PHE A 609 -9.10 -0.64 16.52
N ALA A 610 -9.07 0.64 16.90
CA ALA A 610 -7.88 1.47 16.80
C ALA A 610 -6.79 1.03 17.79
N ALA A 611 -7.16 0.74 19.04
CA ALA A 611 -6.21 0.22 20.03
C ALA A 611 -5.66 -1.17 19.63
N ALA A 612 -6.49 -2.04 19.06
CA ALA A 612 -6.05 -3.33 18.53
C ALA A 612 -4.99 -3.19 17.43
N LEU A 613 -5.16 -2.24 16.50
CA LEU A 613 -4.17 -1.96 15.44
C LEU A 613 -2.82 -1.51 16.01
N VAL A 614 -2.83 -0.61 17.00
CA VAL A 614 -1.60 -0.12 17.66
C VAL A 614 -0.92 -1.24 18.45
N THR A 615 -1.69 -2.05 19.16
CA THR A 615 -1.15 -3.21 19.90
C THR A 615 -0.52 -4.23 18.95
N LEU A 616 -1.17 -4.55 17.83
CA LEU A 616 -0.63 -5.44 16.79
C LEU A 616 0.64 -4.87 16.16
N TRP A 617 0.69 -3.56 15.92
CA TRP A 617 1.89 -2.86 15.45
C TRP A 617 3.06 -3.00 16.43
N ASN A 618 2.81 -2.76 17.72
CA ASN A 618 3.84 -2.89 18.76
C ASN A 618 4.39 -4.32 18.84
N VAL A 619 3.54 -5.34 18.68
CA VAL A 619 3.98 -6.74 18.62
C VAL A 619 4.70 -7.07 17.30
N MET A 620 4.31 -6.47 16.16
CA MET A 620 4.97 -6.69 14.85
C MET A 620 6.45 -6.26 14.88
N VAL A 621 6.78 -5.20 15.61
CA VAL A 621 8.16 -4.71 15.77
C VAL A 621 9.00 -5.63 16.67
N VAL A 622 8.37 -6.55 17.41
CA VAL A 622 8.98 -7.60 18.25
C VAL A 622 9.73 -7.10 19.49
N ASN A 623 9.85 -5.79 19.70
CA ASN A 623 10.46 -5.24 20.91
C ASN A 623 9.52 -5.36 22.12
N ASN A 624 10.05 -5.76 23.29
CA ASN A 624 9.29 -5.95 24.54
C ASN A 624 8.03 -6.83 24.43
N TRP A 625 7.88 -7.62 23.35
CA TRP A 625 6.68 -8.44 23.12
C TRP A 625 6.47 -9.51 24.21
N GLN A 626 7.53 -9.87 24.92
CA GLN A 626 7.49 -10.75 26.10
C GLN A 626 6.60 -10.24 27.22
N VAL A 627 6.51 -8.91 27.40
CA VAL A 627 5.66 -8.29 28.42
C VAL A 627 4.19 -8.50 28.08
N PHE A 628 3.84 -8.45 26.79
CA PHE A 628 2.50 -8.75 26.31
C PHE A 628 2.15 -10.23 26.49
N LEU A 629 3.07 -11.15 26.15
CA LEU A 629 2.86 -12.59 26.36
C LEU A 629 2.57 -12.93 27.83
N ASP A 630 3.33 -12.34 28.75
CA ASP A 630 3.17 -12.56 30.19
C ASP A 630 1.88 -11.92 30.72
N ALA A 631 1.55 -10.69 30.31
CA ALA A 631 0.32 -10.01 30.71
C ALA A 631 -0.94 -10.76 30.25
N PHE A 632 -1.05 -11.08 28.96
CA PHE A 632 -2.22 -11.78 28.43
C PHE A 632 -2.28 -13.25 28.85
N GLN A 633 -1.15 -13.86 29.22
CA GLN A 633 -1.15 -15.17 29.89
C GLN A 633 -1.82 -15.07 31.28
N ARG A 634 -1.54 -14.01 32.05
CA ARG A 634 -2.09 -13.82 33.40
C ARG A 634 -3.57 -13.47 33.39
N PHE A 635 -4.01 -12.63 32.45
CA PHE A 635 -5.40 -12.16 32.43
C PHE A 635 -6.39 -13.16 31.83
N VAL A 636 -6.01 -13.91 30.78
CA VAL A 636 -6.92 -14.83 30.07
C VAL A 636 -6.58 -16.30 30.32
N GLY A 637 -5.28 -16.60 30.40
CA GLY A 637 -4.77 -17.96 30.52
C GLY A 637 -3.68 -18.27 29.49
N PRO A 638 -3.07 -19.47 29.58
CA PRO A 638 -1.86 -19.82 28.83
C PRO A 638 -2.06 -19.96 27.31
N TRP A 639 -3.29 -20.20 26.84
CA TRP A 639 -3.60 -20.40 25.43
C TRP A 639 -3.50 -19.10 24.60
N SER A 640 -3.54 -17.93 25.24
CA SER A 640 -3.37 -16.63 24.56
C SER A 640 -2.02 -16.49 23.85
N LYS A 641 -0.99 -17.22 24.31
CA LYS A 641 0.32 -17.27 23.65
C LYS A 641 0.25 -17.71 22.18
N ILE A 642 -0.66 -18.63 21.85
CA ILE A 642 -0.79 -19.15 20.47
C ILE A 642 -1.16 -18.02 19.52
N TYR A 643 -2.06 -17.12 19.93
CA TYR A 643 -2.47 -15.97 19.14
C TYR A 643 -1.27 -15.04 18.82
N PHE A 644 -0.48 -14.67 19.83
CA PHE A 644 0.68 -13.79 19.65
C PHE A 644 1.80 -14.45 18.84
N VAL A 645 2.05 -15.75 19.03
CA VAL A 645 3.04 -16.50 18.24
C VAL A 645 2.62 -16.61 16.78
N LEU A 646 1.32 -16.85 16.51
CA LEU A 646 0.80 -16.88 15.15
C LEU A 646 0.92 -15.50 14.48
N TRP A 647 0.58 -14.43 15.20
CA TRP A 647 0.76 -13.07 14.70
C TRP A 647 2.23 -12.76 14.38
N TRP A 648 3.16 -13.12 15.27
CA TRP A 648 4.60 -12.94 15.05
C TRP A 648 5.09 -13.67 13.78
N LEU A 649 4.64 -14.92 13.57
CA LEU A 649 4.98 -15.68 12.35
C LEU A 649 4.47 -15.00 11.08
N VAL A 650 3.20 -14.57 11.07
CA VAL A 650 2.59 -13.98 9.87
C VAL A 650 3.14 -12.58 9.59
N SER A 651 3.25 -11.74 10.61
CA SER A 651 3.64 -10.33 10.47
C SER A 651 5.17 -10.17 10.40
N SER A 652 5.87 -10.45 11.49
CA SER A 652 7.32 -10.20 11.56
C SER A 652 8.10 -11.15 10.65
N VAL A 653 7.79 -12.44 10.67
CA VAL A 653 8.61 -13.43 9.95
C VAL A 653 8.28 -13.48 8.46
N VAL A 654 7.00 -13.53 8.07
CA VAL A 654 6.63 -13.59 6.65
C VAL A 654 6.59 -12.19 6.03
N TRP A 655 5.84 -11.26 6.62
CA TRP A 655 5.58 -9.98 5.97
C TRP A 655 6.80 -9.05 5.90
N VAL A 656 7.56 -8.86 7.00
CA VAL A 656 8.76 -7.99 6.97
C VAL A 656 9.81 -8.53 6.00
N ASN A 657 9.99 -9.85 5.94
CA ASN A 657 10.92 -10.48 4.99
C ASN A 657 10.45 -10.35 3.54
N LEU A 658 9.15 -10.49 3.28
CA LEU A 658 8.56 -10.22 1.96
C LEU A 658 8.75 -8.75 1.56
N PHE A 659 8.53 -7.83 2.49
CA PHE A 659 8.72 -6.40 2.28
C PHE A 659 10.18 -6.09 1.91
N LEU A 660 11.14 -6.64 2.65
CA LEU A 660 12.57 -6.49 2.36
C LEU A 660 12.94 -7.04 0.98
N ALA A 661 12.42 -8.21 0.62
CA ALA A 661 12.66 -8.84 -0.68
C ALA A 661 12.23 -7.93 -1.86
N LEU A 662 11.04 -7.33 -1.75
CA LEU A 662 10.50 -6.43 -2.77
C LEU A 662 11.27 -5.12 -2.89
N ILE A 663 11.69 -4.56 -1.75
CA ILE A 663 12.54 -3.36 -1.77
C ILE A 663 13.85 -3.68 -2.47
N LEU A 664 14.46 -4.82 -2.15
CA LEU A 664 15.73 -5.22 -2.75
C LEU A 664 15.59 -5.43 -4.26
N GLU A 665 14.54 -6.11 -4.74
CA GLU A 665 14.31 -6.31 -6.18
C GLU A 665 14.08 -4.98 -6.91
N ASN A 666 13.23 -4.10 -6.37
CA ASN A 666 13.00 -2.77 -6.94
C ASN A 666 14.26 -1.89 -6.94
N PHE A 667 15.07 -1.97 -5.88
CA PHE A 667 16.29 -1.18 -5.76
C PHE A 667 17.40 -1.70 -6.67
N LEU A 668 17.67 -3.01 -6.66
CA LEU A 668 18.65 -3.66 -7.53
C LEU A 668 18.35 -3.37 -9.00
N HIS A 669 17.09 -3.49 -9.40
CA HIS A 669 16.69 -3.19 -10.77
C HIS A 669 16.95 -1.72 -11.15
N LYS A 670 16.64 -0.77 -10.26
CA LYS A 670 16.92 0.66 -10.50
C LYS A 670 18.42 0.98 -10.49
N TRP A 671 19.21 0.26 -9.70
CA TRP A 671 20.65 0.47 -9.55
C TRP A 671 21.44 -0.09 -10.73
N ASP A 672 21.18 -1.34 -11.12
CA ASP A 672 21.90 -2.04 -12.20
C ASP A 672 21.81 -1.29 -13.53
N ARG A 673 20.63 -0.72 -13.79
CA ARG A 673 20.40 0.09 -14.99
C ARG A 673 21.17 1.42 -15.02
N ARG A 674 21.60 1.96 -13.88
CA ARG A 674 22.51 3.12 -13.86
C ARG A 674 23.95 2.77 -14.18
N GLY A 675 24.38 1.55 -13.84
CA GLY A 675 25.68 1.03 -14.29
C GLY A 675 25.77 1.00 -15.83
N HIS A 676 24.64 0.81 -16.50
CA HIS A 676 24.53 0.88 -17.97
C HIS A 676 24.29 2.28 -18.56
N LEU A 677 24.04 3.30 -17.74
CA LEU A 677 23.65 4.66 -18.18
C LEU A 677 24.70 5.76 -17.90
N GLU A 678 25.91 5.41 -17.46
CA GLU A 678 27.09 6.29 -17.61
C GLU A 678 27.67 6.18 -19.04
N PRO A 679 28.15 7.29 -19.63
CA PRO A 679 27.55 7.84 -20.83
C PRO A 679 28.14 7.34 -22.14
N LEU A 680 27.27 6.87 -23.05
CA LEU A 680 27.44 7.17 -24.47
C LEU A 680 27.26 8.69 -24.62
N ALA A 681 28.37 9.42 -24.48
CA ALA A 681 28.43 10.85 -24.69
C ALA A 681 28.01 11.17 -26.13
N GLY A 682 26.86 11.82 -26.29
CA GLY A 682 26.47 12.36 -27.59
C GLY A 682 24.97 12.36 -27.90
N ASP A 683 24.07 12.60 -26.95
CA ASP A 683 22.84 13.31 -27.34
C ASP A 683 22.25 14.10 -26.17
N SER A 684 22.07 15.39 -26.39
CA SER A 684 21.60 16.34 -25.39
C SER A 684 20.11 16.60 -25.60
N GLY A 685 19.30 16.21 -24.62
CA GLY A 685 17.96 16.78 -24.44
C GLY A 685 16.79 15.82 -24.58
N ALA A 686 16.63 14.91 -23.61
CA ALA A 686 15.32 14.46 -23.12
C ALA A 686 15.54 13.52 -21.94
N SER A 687 15.39 14.00 -20.70
CA SER A 687 15.33 13.09 -19.55
C SER A 687 13.95 12.42 -19.54
N SER A 688 13.77 11.39 -20.37
CA SER A 688 12.58 10.54 -20.36
C SER A 688 12.52 9.79 -19.03
N GLN A 689 11.60 10.18 -18.15
CA GLN A 689 11.18 9.31 -17.05
C GLN A 689 10.41 8.12 -17.64
N MET A 690 11.09 6.98 -17.75
CA MET A 690 10.52 5.71 -18.23
C MET A 690 9.43 5.17 -17.29
N THR A 691 8.32 4.72 -17.86
CA THR A 691 7.29 3.93 -17.16
C THR A 691 7.88 2.59 -16.70
N VAL A 692 7.30 1.98 -15.66
CA VAL A 692 7.70 0.66 -15.12
C VAL A 692 7.74 -0.41 -16.23
N GLU A 693 6.96 -0.33 -17.30
CA GLU A 693 6.98 -1.34 -18.37
C GLU A 693 8.13 -1.19 -19.37
N LEU A 694 8.49 0.04 -19.76
CA LEU A 694 9.74 0.32 -20.48
C LEU A 694 10.97 0.07 -19.60
N LEU A 695 10.78 -0.04 -18.29
CA LEU A 695 11.82 -0.38 -17.33
C LEU A 695 12.34 -1.80 -17.51
N PHE A 696 11.52 -2.72 -18.02
CA PHE A 696 11.83 -4.14 -18.20
C PHE A 696 11.81 -4.62 -19.67
N ARG A 697 11.54 -3.74 -20.64
CA ARG A 697 11.36 -4.12 -22.07
C ARG A 697 12.51 -4.93 -22.65
N ASP A 698 13.76 -4.67 -22.24
CA ASP A 698 14.94 -5.38 -22.76
C ASP A 698 15.13 -6.79 -22.16
N VAL A 699 14.39 -7.13 -21.11
CA VAL A 699 14.42 -8.44 -20.42
C VAL A 699 13.14 -9.24 -20.68
N LEU A 700 12.10 -8.60 -21.23
CA LEU A 700 10.82 -9.22 -21.54
C LEU A 700 10.89 -9.90 -22.90
N GLU A 701 10.69 -11.22 -22.90
CA GLU A 701 10.58 -12.01 -24.14
C GLU A 701 9.28 -11.64 -24.87
N GLU A 702 9.41 -11.24 -26.14
CA GLU A 702 8.25 -10.94 -26.97
C GLU A 702 7.53 -12.26 -27.32
N PRO A 703 6.23 -12.40 -27.00
CA PRO A 703 5.50 -13.63 -27.28
C PRO A 703 5.44 -13.87 -28.78
N THR A 704 5.78 -15.08 -29.21
CA THR A 704 5.79 -15.45 -30.62
C THR A 704 4.37 -15.46 -31.19
N GLU A 705 4.24 -15.28 -32.51
CA GLU A 705 2.94 -15.32 -33.18
C GLU A 705 2.20 -16.65 -32.98
N GLU A 706 2.95 -17.75 -32.84
CA GLU A 706 2.40 -19.09 -32.63
C GLU A 706 1.78 -19.23 -31.22
N GLU A 707 2.43 -18.72 -30.18
CA GLU A 707 1.90 -18.70 -28.80
C GLU A 707 0.64 -17.84 -28.65
N LEU A 708 0.58 -16.72 -29.37
CA LEU A 708 -0.60 -15.86 -29.41
C LEU A 708 -1.78 -16.60 -30.08
N MET A 709 -1.51 -17.33 -31.16
CA MET A 709 -2.52 -18.10 -31.88
C MET A 709 -3.04 -19.30 -31.06
N GLU A 710 -2.17 -19.99 -30.33
CA GLU A 710 -2.53 -21.10 -29.46
C GLU A 710 -3.42 -20.64 -28.28
N LYS A 711 -3.05 -19.53 -27.62
CA LYS A 711 -3.84 -18.97 -26.52
C LYS A 711 -5.19 -18.40 -26.99
N GLU A 712 -5.25 -17.78 -28.16
CA GLU A 712 -6.53 -17.38 -28.76
C GLU A 712 -7.43 -18.58 -29.06
N CYS A 713 -6.88 -19.72 -29.52
CA CYS A 713 -7.66 -20.94 -29.78
C CYS A 713 -8.20 -21.60 -28.50
N LEU A 714 -7.57 -21.40 -27.35
CA LEU A 714 -8.04 -21.88 -26.04
C LEU A 714 -9.15 -21.00 -25.43
N HIS A 715 -9.29 -19.76 -25.88
CA HIS A 715 -10.24 -18.77 -25.34
C HIS A 715 -11.53 -18.61 -26.16
N VAL A 716 -11.58 -19.23 -27.34
CA VAL A 716 -12.76 -19.38 -28.20
C VAL A 716 -13.43 -20.72 -27.91
#